data_AF-A0A5R9IH10-F1
#
_entry.id   AF-A0A5R9IH10-F1
#
_cell.length_a   1.000
_cell.length_b   1.000
_cell.length_c   1.000
_cell.angle_alpha   90.00
_cell.angle_beta   90.00
_cell.angle_gamma   90.00
#
_symmetry.space_group_name_H-M   'P 1'
#
loop_
_entity.id
_entity.type
_entity.pdbx_description
1 polymer ?
#
loop_
_entity_poly.entity_id
_entity_poly.type
_entity_poly.pdbx_seq_one_letter_code
_entity_poly.pdbx_strand_id
1 'polypeptide(L)'
;MKIKVLMASSAMLALTACNDSVVSDSSGNSLGTVALSGDALVGSALSATVSDGNGVDEGSISYTWMAGDMVISGAASSSYLLTSDEAGSKITVSVAYTDNDGYDESFKSTASSTVEVPATNVPGTITITGTLESGQVITANLMDDNGVDPSNVTYSWMADGTESIGSDSSTFQLTDDQVGKTITVTADYVDNDGFEEMITSAATAAIAPKPDVIPPQPGTIVLSGDALVGQTLNADVSDVNGIDGDITYVWMADDMVIAGAASEDYMLTAAELGKVISVKATYTDGDGAAEALMTDTGDRVYSAIVKNEAELIAAVESASENDWIALASASGGDYADMAALTIDVDGLVLTRTMSSTAEISGNTCIEVKGTGTTLDGLTFKDTISIPESTCDGSSTSNAMIKLDGEAVIVRNNTFDGYAGTVGFNVIEVKGEDNVIERNLFTGWDSSIDKSGAISVYTDQKEGEKVNTTIQYNLFKDMQTDSGDRKSGAYVIQVGRSTGNDATLMNNHTIQYNRFDGVEIDERLIKVQSSATTIMGNTIVNSTGMISVENGGFSTVSNNVIIPTGDDSDDGGIAFVSMGHTISNNYVSNVRTTSGGRGAIFIHTDKADDTSNQTIIADNAGDPSVLISQVTGNTVYNAREGVNFDEKSCSGNERPSLNFTDNLIANITGNSNAESSKGTLSVKFDNSGCTVDVLTFANNHVYAKDVTDGGSIDISTTSGALDDADLTAANADGLVSGQGVDAGIGADTSKLMLIEESQVGPNSTWTADD
;
A
#
# COMPACT_ATOMS: atom_id res chain seq x y z
N MET A 1 44.47 50.46 -36.97
CA MET A 1 45.49 51.29 -37.68
C MET A 1 46.12 52.31 -36.73
N LYS A 2 47.04 51.87 -35.86
CA LYS A 2 48.12 52.73 -35.35
C LYS A 2 49.38 52.19 -35.98
N ILE A 3 49.67 52.70 -37.18
CA ILE A 3 50.94 52.45 -37.86
C ILE A 3 52.03 52.87 -36.87
N LYS A 4 52.74 51.90 -36.27
CA LYS A 4 54.10 52.13 -35.76
C LYS A 4 54.93 52.42 -37.00
N VAL A 5 54.96 53.69 -37.37
CA VAL A 5 55.87 54.20 -38.38
C VAL A 5 57.25 53.90 -37.81
N LEU A 6 58.00 53.04 -38.50
CA LEU A 6 59.46 53.05 -38.45
C LEU A 6 59.89 54.49 -38.81
N MET A 7 59.99 55.35 -37.80
CA MET A 7 60.79 56.55 -37.92
C MET A 7 62.19 56.16 -37.48
N ALA A 8 62.99 55.78 -38.47
CA ALA A 8 64.42 56.02 -38.41
C ALA A 8 64.62 57.53 -38.19
N SER A 9 64.65 57.96 -36.92
CA SER A 9 65.03 59.32 -36.57
C SER A 9 66.54 59.34 -36.38
N SER A 10 67.23 59.39 -37.51
CA SER A 10 68.59 59.92 -37.59
C SER A 10 68.50 61.42 -37.24
N ALA A 11 68.48 61.76 -35.95
CA ALA A 11 68.61 63.12 -35.46
C ALA A 11 70.01 63.29 -34.84
N MET A 12 71.00 63.37 -35.72
CA MET A 12 72.25 64.06 -35.43
C MET A 12 72.00 65.58 -35.54
N LEU A 13 72.74 66.37 -34.75
CA LEU A 13 72.78 67.86 -34.73
C LEU A 13 71.53 68.57 -34.18
N ALA A 14 71.61 69.56 -33.29
CA ALA A 14 72.74 70.15 -32.58
C ALA A 14 72.14 70.75 -31.31
N LEU A 15 72.59 70.31 -30.13
CA LEU A 15 72.25 71.03 -28.91
C LEU A 15 73.14 72.26 -28.85
N THR A 16 72.51 73.41 -29.03
CA THR A 16 73.08 74.75 -28.97
C THR A 16 74.05 74.85 -27.80
N ALA A 17 75.33 75.08 -28.12
CA ALA A 17 76.36 75.43 -27.17
C ALA A 17 75.90 76.64 -26.36
N CYS A 18 75.45 76.39 -25.13
CA CYS A 18 75.30 77.42 -24.13
C CYS A 18 76.67 77.56 -23.45
N ASN A 19 77.51 78.39 -24.07
CA ASN A 19 78.59 79.11 -23.42
C ASN A 19 79.50 78.26 -22.50
N ASP A 20 80.25 77.32 -23.09
CA ASP A 20 81.45 76.83 -22.44
C ASP A 20 82.56 77.87 -22.69
N SER A 21 82.61 78.81 -21.75
CA SER A 21 83.88 79.45 -21.41
C SER A 21 84.88 78.32 -21.22
N VAL A 22 85.81 78.14 -22.17
CA VAL A 22 86.95 77.23 -22.05
C VAL A 22 87.41 77.27 -20.61
N VAL A 23 87.09 76.22 -19.84
CA VAL A 23 87.61 76.07 -18.48
C VAL A 23 89.03 75.60 -18.68
N SER A 24 89.87 76.49 -19.22
CA SER A 24 91.30 76.37 -19.06
C SER A 24 91.51 76.37 -17.57
N ASP A 25 91.94 75.24 -17.01
CA ASP A 25 92.48 75.26 -15.68
C ASP A 25 93.70 76.23 -15.66
N SER A 26 94.25 76.56 -14.49
CA SER A 26 95.37 77.51 -14.42
C SER A 26 96.65 77.04 -15.14
N SER A 27 96.63 75.88 -15.81
CA SER A 27 97.70 75.35 -16.67
C SER A 27 97.41 75.47 -18.18
N GLY A 28 96.18 75.80 -18.60
CA GLY A 28 95.82 76.03 -20.01
C GLY A 28 95.19 74.83 -20.75
N ASN A 29 94.84 73.74 -20.07
CA ASN A 29 94.27 72.53 -20.70
C ASN A 29 92.74 72.62 -20.92
N SER A 30 92.21 71.99 -21.98
CA SER A 30 90.78 71.91 -22.32
C SER A 30 90.25 70.48 -22.20
N LEU A 31 89.58 70.17 -21.08
CA LEU A 31 89.07 68.83 -20.76
C LEU A 31 88.12 68.23 -21.82
N GLY A 32 88.23 66.93 -22.07
CA GLY A 32 87.34 66.18 -22.96
C GLY A 32 86.06 65.62 -22.33
N THR A 33 85.29 64.88 -23.13
CA THR A 33 83.98 64.29 -22.78
C THR A 33 83.75 62.94 -23.45
N VAL A 34 82.86 62.10 -22.89
CA VAL A 34 82.42 60.82 -23.50
C VAL A 34 80.89 60.68 -23.50
N ALA A 35 80.33 60.25 -24.63
CA ALA A 35 78.89 60.02 -24.82
C ALA A 35 78.58 58.63 -25.37
N LEU A 36 77.47 58.03 -24.89
CA LEU A 36 76.94 56.75 -25.39
C LEU A 36 75.83 56.96 -26.42
N SER A 37 75.76 56.07 -27.41
CA SER A 37 74.70 55.99 -28.42
C SER A 37 74.34 54.54 -28.75
N GLY A 38 73.12 54.31 -29.26
CA GLY A 38 72.56 52.98 -29.53
C GLY A 38 71.38 52.63 -28.61
N ASP A 39 70.64 51.57 -28.94
CA ASP A 39 69.48 51.12 -28.18
C ASP A 39 69.88 50.15 -27.07
N ALA A 40 69.40 50.39 -25.84
CA ALA A 40 69.56 49.47 -24.73
C ALA A 40 68.55 48.31 -24.83
N LEU A 41 68.78 47.42 -25.79
CA LEU A 41 67.97 46.21 -26.03
C LEU A 41 68.90 45.01 -26.18
N VAL A 42 68.55 43.87 -25.59
CA VAL A 42 69.30 42.62 -25.77
C VAL A 42 69.44 42.33 -27.27
N GLY A 43 70.67 42.11 -27.74
CA GLY A 43 71.01 41.90 -29.14
C GLY A 43 71.38 43.18 -29.93
N SER A 44 71.29 44.37 -29.32
CA SER A 44 71.71 45.65 -29.90
C SER A 44 73.07 46.12 -29.34
N ALA A 45 73.82 46.94 -30.08
CA ALA A 45 75.13 47.45 -29.64
C ALA A 45 75.09 48.91 -29.20
N LEU A 46 75.76 49.23 -28.10
CA LEU A 46 76.06 50.59 -27.64
C LEU A 46 77.45 51.02 -28.13
N SER A 47 77.60 52.30 -28.45
CA SER A 47 78.86 52.89 -28.93
C SER A 47 79.23 54.14 -28.16
N ALA A 48 80.52 54.26 -27.80
CA ALA A 48 81.11 55.33 -27.02
C ALA A 48 81.91 56.28 -27.92
N THR A 49 81.56 57.57 -27.90
CA THR A 49 82.29 58.62 -28.65
C THR A 49 82.97 59.55 -27.66
N VAL A 50 84.28 59.78 -27.85
CA VAL A 50 85.11 60.68 -27.02
C VAL A 50 85.41 61.94 -27.82
N SER A 51 85.34 63.11 -27.20
CA SER A 51 85.64 64.40 -27.83
C SER A 51 86.46 65.27 -26.90
N ASP A 52 87.54 65.84 -27.42
CA ASP A 52 88.50 66.69 -26.69
C ASP A 52 88.84 67.94 -27.52
N GLY A 53 88.97 69.10 -26.87
CA GLY A 53 89.20 70.39 -27.53
C GLY A 53 90.61 70.57 -28.09
N ASN A 54 91.60 69.88 -27.49
CA ASN A 54 93.00 69.87 -27.93
C ASN A 54 93.28 68.69 -28.88
N GLY A 55 92.33 67.75 -28.96
CA GLY A 55 92.35 66.59 -29.82
C GLY A 55 92.98 65.37 -29.13
N VAL A 56 92.47 64.19 -29.46
CA VAL A 56 92.90 62.90 -28.90
C VAL A 56 93.20 61.93 -30.05
N ASP A 57 94.27 61.15 -29.93
CA ASP A 57 94.51 60.00 -30.80
C ASP A 57 93.55 58.86 -30.40
N GLU A 58 92.62 58.48 -31.28
CA GLU A 58 91.63 57.43 -31.03
C GLU A 58 92.28 56.08 -30.64
N GLY A 59 93.50 55.80 -31.13
CA GLY A 59 94.25 54.59 -30.81
C GLY A 59 94.82 54.56 -29.38
N SER A 60 94.85 55.70 -28.69
CA SER A 60 95.34 55.84 -27.32
C SER A 60 94.24 55.65 -26.28
N ILE A 61 92.96 55.60 -26.69
CA ILE A 61 91.82 55.57 -25.77
C ILE A 61 91.60 54.15 -25.25
N SER A 62 91.60 54.03 -23.93
CA SER A 62 91.18 52.80 -23.24
C SER A 62 89.71 52.89 -22.83
N TYR A 63 88.93 51.84 -23.08
CA TYR A 63 87.51 51.75 -22.70
C TYR A 63 87.32 50.68 -21.63
N THR A 64 86.48 50.96 -20.64
CA THR A 64 86.01 49.99 -19.65
C THR A 64 84.50 50.11 -19.52
N TRP A 65 83.78 49.14 -20.07
CA TRP A 65 82.32 49.09 -20.00
C TRP A 65 81.83 48.47 -18.69
N MET A 66 80.69 48.96 -18.19
CA MET A 66 80.10 48.52 -16.94
C MET A 66 78.58 48.35 -17.06
N ALA A 67 78.05 47.25 -16.52
CA ALA A 67 76.63 47.05 -16.30
C ALA A 67 76.31 47.34 -14.83
N GLY A 68 75.54 48.40 -14.57
CA GLY A 68 75.44 49.00 -13.24
C GLY A 68 76.83 49.41 -12.72
N ASP A 69 77.24 48.82 -11.60
CA ASP A 69 78.54 49.07 -10.97
C ASP A 69 79.59 47.97 -11.23
N MET A 70 79.26 46.95 -12.04
CA MET A 70 80.17 45.85 -12.35
C MET A 70 80.85 46.05 -13.71
N VAL A 71 82.16 45.83 -13.76
CA VAL A 71 82.93 45.87 -15.01
C VAL A 71 82.58 44.66 -15.88
N ILE A 72 82.30 44.93 -17.14
CA ILE A 72 82.05 43.92 -18.17
C ILE A 72 83.41 43.43 -18.67
N SER A 73 83.76 42.20 -18.31
CA SER A 73 85.07 41.62 -18.64
C SER A 73 85.25 41.47 -20.16
N GLY A 74 86.39 41.93 -20.69
CA GLY A 74 86.74 41.83 -22.11
C GLY A 74 86.13 42.90 -23.02
N ALA A 75 85.25 43.75 -22.51
CA ALA A 75 84.69 44.89 -23.24
C ALA A 75 85.64 46.08 -23.17
N ALA A 76 86.58 46.17 -24.13
CA ALA A 76 87.62 47.21 -24.17
C ALA A 76 87.61 48.07 -25.45
N SER A 77 86.64 47.85 -26.33
CA SER A 77 86.48 48.60 -27.60
C SER A 77 85.52 49.78 -27.44
N SER A 78 85.48 50.67 -28.44
CA SER A 78 84.52 51.78 -28.49
C SER A 78 83.07 51.36 -28.70
N SER A 79 82.76 50.08 -28.90
CA SER A 79 81.40 49.55 -29.03
C SER A 79 81.23 48.21 -28.29
N TYR A 80 80.06 47.99 -27.70
CA TYR A 80 79.68 46.78 -26.96
C TYR A 80 78.28 46.27 -27.34
N LEU A 81 78.18 44.99 -27.71
CA LEU A 81 76.90 44.32 -28.02
C LEU A 81 76.25 43.80 -26.74
N LEU A 82 75.01 44.20 -26.47
CA LEU A 82 74.25 43.79 -25.29
C LEU A 82 73.72 42.37 -25.44
N THR A 83 73.83 41.60 -24.37
CA THR A 83 73.33 40.23 -24.26
C THR A 83 72.25 40.15 -23.19
N SER A 84 71.65 38.97 -23.01
CA SER A 84 70.64 38.75 -21.97
C SER A 84 71.16 39.01 -20.56
N ASP A 85 72.47 38.90 -20.34
CA ASP A 85 73.09 39.12 -19.04
C ASP A 85 73.01 40.59 -18.60
N GLU A 86 72.90 41.51 -19.55
CA GLU A 86 72.70 42.94 -19.28
C GLU A 86 71.23 43.34 -19.10
N ALA A 87 70.26 42.45 -19.36
CA ALA A 87 68.84 42.76 -19.23
C ALA A 87 68.52 43.29 -17.82
N GLY A 88 67.78 44.39 -17.76
CA GLY A 88 67.46 45.07 -16.49
C GLY A 88 68.58 45.95 -15.93
N SER A 89 69.78 45.97 -16.53
CA SER A 89 70.89 46.84 -16.12
C SER A 89 70.96 48.12 -16.96
N LYS A 90 71.58 49.17 -16.42
CA LYS A 90 72.00 50.35 -17.20
C LYS A 90 73.49 50.27 -17.49
N ILE A 91 73.91 50.70 -18.66
CA ILE A 91 75.28 50.55 -19.13
C ILE A 91 76.02 51.89 -19.07
N THR A 92 77.25 51.89 -18.55
CA THR A 92 78.18 53.04 -18.58
C THR A 92 79.51 52.62 -19.17
N VAL A 93 80.28 53.58 -19.68
CA VAL A 93 81.67 53.35 -20.11
C VAL A 93 82.58 54.39 -19.49
N SER A 94 83.68 53.94 -18.90
CA SER A 94 84.78 54.81 -18.50
C SER A 94 85.86 54.79 -19.58
N VAL A 95 86.35 55.97 -19.95
CA VAL A 95 87.43 56.15 -20.91
C VAL A 95 88.63 56.83 -20.26
N ALA A 96 89.83 56.49 -20.70
CA ALA A 96 91.05 57.19 -20.31
C ALA A 96 92.04 57.25 -21.48
N TYR A 97 92.68 58.41 -21.68
CA TYR A 97 93.61 58.69 -22.77
C TYR A 97 94.60 59.81 -22.39
N THR A 98 95.65 60.01 -23.19
CA THR A 98 96.50 61.21 -23.15
C THR A 98 96.15 62.09 -24.34
N ASP A 99 95.86 63.37 -24.13
CA ASP A 99 95.55 64.30 -25.22
C ASP A 99 96.81 64.64 -26.06
N ASN A 100 96.61 65.35 -27.17
CA ASN A 100 97.71 65.70 -28.09
C ASN A 100 98.70 66.71 -27.50
N ASP A 101 98.32 67.42 -26.44
CA ASP A 101 99.20 68.34 -25.71
C ASP A 101 99.96 67.65 -24.55
N GLY A 102 99.67 66.35 -24.31
CA GLY A 102 100.39 65.47 -23.39
C GLY A 102 99.76 65.32 -22.00
N TYR A 103 98.50 65.69 -21.82
CA TYR A 103 97.75 65.61 -20.56
C TYR A 103 96.94 64.31 -20.48
N ASP A 104 97.08 63.56 -19.37
CA ASP A 104 96.29 62.36 -19.12
C ASP A 104 94.89 62.73 -18.60
N GLU A 105 93.85 62.24 -19.28
CA GLU A 105 92.45 62.49 -18.95
C GLU A 105 91.65 61.19 -18.76
N SER A 106 90.64 61.23 -17.89
CA SER A 106 89.71 60.11 -17.71
C SER A 106 88.30 60.58 -17.36
N PHE A 107 87.31 59.99 -18.04
CA PHE A 107 85.89 60.35 -17.92
C PHE A 107 85.01 59.10 -17.90
N LYS A 108 83.86 59.21 -17.23
CA LYS A 108 82.81 58.18 -17.25
C LYS A 108 81.56 58.74 -17.93
N SER A 109 80.96 57.98 -18.83
CA SER A 109 79.73 58.36 -19.51
C SER A 109 78.56 58.41 -18.54
N THR A 110 77.49 59.10 -18.96
CA THR A 110 76.16 58.88 -18.36
C THR A 110 75.68 57.46 -18.65
N ALA A 111 74.81 56.94 -17.79
CA ALA A 111 74.25 55.59 -17.95
C ALA A 111 73.19 55.55 -19.06
N SER A 112 73.14 54.46 -19.83
CA SER A 112 72.07 54.19 -20.80
C SER A 112 70.70 54.06 -20.12
N SER A 113 69.63 53.95 -20.92
CA SER A 113 68.39 53.35 -20.44
C SER A 113 68.62 51.90 -20.00
N THR A 114 67.68 51.38 -19.20
CA THR A 114 67.72 49.97 -18.77
C THR A 114 67.58 49.06 -19.97
N VAL A 115 68.36 47.98 -20.05
CA VAL A 115 68.31 47.04 -21.17
C VAL A 115 67.02 46.21 -21.13
N GLU A 116 66.24 46.22 -22.21
CA GLU A 116 64.97 45.47 -22.34
C GLU A 116 65.12 44.16 -23.16
N VAL A 117 64.15 43.24 -23.05
CA VAL A 117 64.05 41.98 -23.82
C VAL A 117 62.84 42.04 -24.77
N PRO A 118 62.92 41.57 -26.03
CA PRO A 118 61.79 41.57 -26.97
C PRO A 118 60.64 40.60 -26.56
N ALA A 119 59.38 40.98 -26.76
CA ALA A 119 58.19 40.15 -26.51
C ALA A 119 57.93 39.08 -27.61
N THR A 120 57.21 38.00 -27.26
CA THR A 120 56.84 36.88 -28.15
C THR A 120 55.34 36.57 -28.09
N ASN A 121 54.70 36.33 -29.23
CA ASN A 121 53.26 36.06 -29.32
C ASN A 121 52.88 34.62 -28.94
N VAL A 122 51.79 34.45 -28.16
CA VAL A 122 51.15 33.16 -27.82
C VAL A 122 49.65 33.22 -28.15
N PRO A 123 49.12 32.37 -29.05
CA PRO A 123 47.70 32.43 -29.43
C PRO A 123 46.71 32.16 -28.30
N GLY A 124 45.61 32.92 -28.25
CA GLY A 124 44.54 32.73 -27.27
C GLY A 124 43.59 31.56 -27.56
N THR A 125 42.62 31.34 -26.66
CA THR A 125 41.58 30.30 -26.75
C THR A 125 40.18 30.84 -26.38
N ILE A 126 39.13 30.31 -27.02
CA ILE A 126 37.73 30.71 -26.76
C ILE A 126 36.79 29.51 -26.64
N THR A 127 35.92 29.54 -25.63
CA THR A 127 34.91 28.49 -25.37
C THR A 127 33.50 29.08 -25.19
N ILE A 128 32.46 28.32 -25.54
CA ILE A 128 31.07 28.71 -25.32
C ILE A 128 30.51 27.92 -24.14
N THR A 129 29.90 28.60 -23.17
CA THR A 129 29.22 28.01 -22.01
C THR A 129 27.78 28.50 -21.90
N GLY A 130 26.90 27.68 -21.33
CA GLY A 130 25.47 27.98 -21.17
C GLY A 130 24.60 26.81 -21.62
N THR A 131 23.30 26.89 -21.34
CA THR A 131 22.34 25.86 -21.75
C THR A 131 21.97 26.07 -23.22
N LEU A 132 22.08 25.03 -24.04
CA LEU A 132 21.79 25.07 -25.49
C LEU A 132 20.29 24.84 -25.75
N GLU A 133 19.46 25.77 -25.31
CA GLU A 133 18.00 25.72 -25.42
C GLU A 133 17.44 27.09 -25.81
N SER A 134 16.37 27.13 -26.61
CA SER A 134 15.70 28.38 -26.97
C SER A 134 15.29 29.19 -25.72
N GLY A 135 15.54 30.49 -25.73
CA GLY A 135 15.30 31.40 -24.62
C GLY A 135 16.45 31.53 -23.62
N GLN A 136 17.48 30.67 -23.68
CA GLN A 136 18.65 30.71 -22.80
C GLN A 136 19.76 31.64 -23.33
N VAL A 137 20.65 32.08 -22.44
CA VAL A 137 21.83 32.90 -22.80
C VAL A 137 23.08 32.04 -22.77
N ILE A 138 23.87 32.11 -23.83
CA ILE A 138 25.20 31.51 -23.93
C ILE A 138 26.28 32.59 -23.83
N THR A 139 27.46 32.22 -23.32
CA THR A 139 28.58 33.13 -23.03
C THR A 139 29.86 32.60 -23.68
N ALA A 140 30.60 33.50 -24.33
CA ALA A 140 31.93 33.28 -24.86
C ALA A 140 32.98 33.62 -23.80
N ASN A 141 33.84 32.66 -23.46
CA ASN A 141 34.94 32.83 -22.51
C ASN A 141 36.27 32.82 -23.27
N LEU A 142 36.88 34.00 -23.40
CA LEU A 142 38.19 34.23 -24.02
C LEU A 142 39.31 34.16 -22.95
N MET A 143 40.41 33.46 -23.26
CA MET A 143 41.62 33.40 -22.44
C MET A 143 42.86 33.55 -23.32
N ASP A 144 43.85 34.33 -22.84
CA ASP A 144 45.10 34.61 -23.53
C ASP A 144 46.24 34.73 -22.50
N ASP A 145 47.39 34.09 -22.75
CA ASP A 145 48.54 34.04 -21.83
C ASP A 145 49.36 35.35 -21.84
N ASN A 146 49.38 36.09 -22.96
CA ASN A 146 49.90 37.46 -23.04
C ASN A 146 48.91 38.47 -22.42
N GLY A 147 47.68 38.03 -22.19
CA GLY A 147 46.61 38.76 -21.54
C GLY A 147 45.85 39.66 -22.51
N VAL A 148 44.56 39.85 -22.23
CA VAL A 148 43.63 40.58 -23.09
C VAL A 148 42.81 41.58 -22.28
N ASP A 149 42.59 42.78 -22.82
CA ASP A 149 41.64 43.76 -22.28
C ASP A 149 40.24 43.46 -22.84
N PRO A 150 39.27 43.01 -22.03
CA PRO A 150 37.94 42.64 -22.52
C PRO A 150 37.20 43.76 -23.28
N SER A 151 37.59 45.03 -23.07
CA SER A 151 36.99 46.18 -23.76
C SER A 151 37.46 46.34 -25.21
N ASN A 152 38.50 45.62 -25.63
CA ASN A 152 39.05 45.68 -26.99
C ASN A 152 38.67 44.46 -27.86
N VAL A 153 37.84 43.56 -27.33
CA VAL A 153 37.45 42.33 -28.02
C VAL A 153 36.15 42.55 -28.79
N THR A 154 36.18 42.24 -30.08
CA THR A 154 35.00 42.21 -30.94
C THR A 154 34.56 40.75 -31.14
N TYR A 155 33.34 40.43 -30.74
CA TYR A 155 32.74 39.10 -30.91
C TYR A 155 31.86 39.05 -32.15
N SER A 156 31.86 37.92 -32.86
CA SER A 156 30.95 37.62 -33.97
C SER A 156 30.37 36.22 -33.81
N TRP A 157 29.07 36.13 -33.55
CA TRP A 157 28.31 34.90 -33.37
C TRP A 157 27.72 34.42 -34.70
N MET A 158 27.88 33.13 -34.97
CA MET A 158 27.44 32.49 -36.21
C MET A 158 26.60 31.24 -35.92
N ALA A 159 25.52 31.05 -36.66
CA ALA A 159 24.75 29.80 -36.71
C ALA A 159 25.16 28.96 -37.93
N ASP A 160 25.32 27.65 -37.72
CA ASP A 160 25.79 26.67 -38.72
C ASP A 160 27.02 27.13 -39.52
N GLY A 161 27.90 27.89 -38.85
CA GLY A 161 29.14 28.43 -39.39
C GLY A 161 28.99 29.47 -40.52
N THR A 162 27.78 29.88 -40.90
CA THR A 162 27.57 30.75 -42.08
C THR A 162 26.62 31.92 -41.85
N GLU A 163 25.65 31.80 -40.96
CA GLU A 163 24.66 32.84 -40.69
C GLU A 163 25.12 33.72 -39.52
N SER A 164 25.29 35.03 -39.74
CA SER A 164 25.59 35.98 -38.66
C SER A 164 24.35 36.23 -37.80
N ILE A 165 24.42 35.89 -36.52
CA ILE A 165 23.29 36.00 -35.58
C ILE A 165 23.49 37.07 -34.51
N GLY A 166 24.73 37.51 -34.24
CA GLY A 166 25.02 38.57 -33.28
C GLY A 166 26.46 39.04 -33.35
N SER A 167 26.74 40.25 -32.87
CA SER A 167 28.08 40.83 -32.80
C SER A 167 28.30 41.64 -31.52
N ASP A 168 29.56 41.96 -31.24
CA ASP A 168 30.00 42.96 -30.25
C ASP A 168 29.60 42.69 -28.78
N SER A 169 29.21 41.45 -28.47
CA SER A 169 28.88 41.00 -27.12
C SER A 169 29.46 39.63 -26.84
N SER A 170 30.03 39.44 -25.65
CA SER A 170 30.49 38.13 -25.17
C SER A 170 29.33 37.20 -24.78
N THR A 171 28.08 37.68 -24.82
CA THR A 171 26.88 36.88 -24.59
C THR A 171 25.92 36.95 -25.77
N PHE A 172 25.17 35.86 -25.99
CA PHE A 172 24.14 35.75 -27.02
C PHE A 172 22.89 35.05 -26.46
N GLN A 173 21.72 35.61 -26.70
CA GLN A 173 20.44 35.01 -26.33
C GLN A 173 19.91 34.14 -27.47
N LEU A 174 19.73 32.85 -27.20
CA LEU A 174 19.15 31.90 -28.15
C LEU A 174 17.66 32.16 -28.33
N THR A 175 17.19 32.13 -29.58
CA THR A 175 15.75 32.20 -29.92
C THR A 175 15.32 30.95 -30.68
N ASP A 176 14.02 30.85 -30.96
CA ASP A 176 13.46 29.73 -31.72
C ASP A 176 14.08 29.59 -33.12
N ASP A 177 14.62 30.69 -33.69
CA ASP A 177 15.29 30.69 -35.00
C ASP A 177 16.61 29.90 -35.02
N GLN A 178 17.18 29.59 -33.86
CA GLN A 178 18.40 28.79 -33.72
C GLN A 178 18.12 27.32 -33.35
N VAL A 179 16.86 26.92 -33.11
CA VAL A 179 16.53 25.53 -32.77
C VAL A 179 17.01 24.59 -33.89
N GLY A 180 17.76 23.55 -33.49
CA GLY A 180 18.38 22.58 -34.39
C GLY A 180 19.70 23.02 -35.02
N LYS A 181 20.12 24.28 -34.87
CA LYS A 181 21.39 24.81 -35.41
C LYS A 181 22.53 24.68 -34.40
N THR A 182 23.76 24.70 -34.89
CA THR A 182 24.99 24.79 -34.07
C THR A 182 25.51 26.22 -34.02
N ILE A 183 26.16 26.61 -32.91
CA ILE A 183 26.65 27.98 -32.71
C ILE A 183 28.18 28.01 -32.61
N THR A 184 28.80 29.00 -33.25
CA THR A 184 30.24 29.33 -33.11
C THR A 184 30.40 30.82 -32.83
N VAL A 185 31.49 31.20 -32.15
CA VAL A 185 31.85 32.60 -31.91
C VAL A 185 33.29 32.85 -32.33
N THR A 186 33.53 33.98 -33.00
CA THR A 186 34.88 34.48 -33.32
C THR A 186 35.18 35.71 -32.49
N ALA A 187 36.37 35.78 -31.89
CA ALA A 187 36.90 36.94 -31.18
C ALA A 187 38.09 37.53 -31.95
N ASP A 188 38.03 38.82 -32.22
CA ASP A 188 39.08 39.64 -32.83
C ASP A 188 39.56 40.66 -31.77
N TYR A 189 40.85 40.67 -31.44
CA TYR A 189 41.41 41.52 -30.39
C TYR A 189 42.91 41.79 -30.58
N VAL A 190 43.43 42.72 -29.78
CA VAL A 190 44.88 42.95 -29.63
C VAL A 190 45.27 42.59 -28.21
N ASP A 191 46.26 41.71 -28.03
CA ASP A 191 46.75 41.34 -26.70
C ASP A 191 47.49 42.51 -26.02
N ASN A 192 47.88 42.32 -24.75
CA ASN A 192 48.57 43.37 -24.00
C ASN A 192 50.01 43.63 -24.49
N ASP A 193 50.61 42.71 -25.23
CA ASP A 193 51.94 42.86 -25.83
C ASP A 193 51.89 43.52 -27.23
N GLY A 194 50.69 43.74 -27.77
CA GLY A 194 50.42 44.47 -29.00
C GLY A 194 50.31 43.60 -30.26
N PHE A 195 50.10 42.29 -30.11
CA PHE A 195 49.85 41.35 -31.21
C PHE A 195 48.36 41.28 -31.55
N GLU A 196 48.04 41.26 -32.84
CA GLU A 196 46.66 41.11 -33.35
C GLU A 196 46.30 39.61 -33.41
N GLU A 197 45.18 39.24 -32.78
CA GLU A 197 44.70 37.87 -32.62
C GLU A 197 43.28 37.73 -33.20
N MET A 198 43.00 36.62 -33.88
CA MET A 198 41.66 36.27 -34.36
C MET A 198 41.43 34.78 -34.19
N ILE A 199 40.51 34.41 -33.30
CA ILE A 199 40.25 33.01 -32.93
C ILE A 199 38.76 32.67 -32.98
N THR A 200 38.44 31.45 -33.39
CA THR A 200 37.06 30.94 -33.47
C THR A 200 36.89 29.73 -32.57
N SER A 201 35.76 29.67 -31.85
CA SER A 201 35.42 28.53 -30.99
C SER A 201 35.12 27.27 -31.78
N ALA A 202 35.14 26.12 -31.10
CA ALA A 202 34.44 24.93 -31.61
C ALA A 202 32.92 25.20 -31.71
N ALA A 203 32.24 24.49 -32.61
CA ALA A 203 30.79 24.53 -32.72
C ALA A 203 30.13 23.83 -31.53
N THR A 204 29.04 24.39 -31.02
CA THR A 204 28.21 23.76 -29.99
C THR A 204 27.47 22.53 -30.53
N ALA A 205 26.82 21.77 -29.64
CA ALA A 205 25.74 20.88 -30.06
C ALA A 205 24.54 21.69 -30.60
N ALA A 206 23.60 21.00 -31.25
CA ALA A 206 22.37 21.62 -31.76
C ALA A 206 21.50 22.17 -30.63
N ILE A 207 20.90 23.35 -30.84
CA ILE A 207 20.01 23.98 -29.85
C ILE A 207 18.69 23.22 -29.74
N ALA A 208 18.25 22.93 -28.51
CA ALA A 208 16.96 22.31 -28.23
C ALA A 208 15.80 23.32 -28.23
N PRO A 209 14.58 22.93 -28.61
CA PRO A 209 13.39 23.76 -28.37
C PRO A 209 13.15 23.92 -26.87
N LYS A 210 12.56 25.06 -26.48
CA LYS A 210 12.07 25.25 -25.11
C LYS A 210 10.95 24.22 -24.83
N PRO A 211 10.90 23.54 -23.67
CA PRO A 211 9.79 22.69 -23.31
C PRO A 211 8.49 23.49 -23.23
N ASP A 212 7.47 23.08 -23.98
CA ASP A 212 6.09 23.49 -23.71
C ASP A 212 5.54 22.69 -22.52
N VAL A 213 4.69 23.35 -21.72
CA VAL A 213 3.83 22.79 -20.65
C VAL A 213 4.47 22.67 -19.25
N ILE A 214 4.06 23.58 -18.34
CA ILE A 214 4.00 23.26 -16.90
C ILE A 214 3.02 22.09 -16.79
N PRO A 215 3.36 20.97 -16.12
CA PRO A 215 2.46 19.83 -16.03
C PRO A 215 1.08 20.29 -15.51
N PRO A 216 -0.04 19.86 -16.12
CA PRO A 216 -1.36 20.24 -15.67
C PRO A 216 -1.49 19.89 -14.20
N GLN A 217 -1.82 20.89 -13.38
CA GLN A 217 -2.07 20.69 -11.97
C GLN A 217 -3.59 20.66 -11.79
N PRO A 218 -4.21 19.47 -11.66
CA PRO A 218 -5.66 19.39 -11.58
C PRO A 218 -6.16 20.11 -10.34
N GLY A 219 -7.33 20.73 -10.44
CA GLY A 219 -8.02 21.28 -9.30
C GLY A 219 -8.57 20.20 -8.37
N THR A 220 -9.28 20.68 -7.37
CA THR A 220 -9.90 19.86 -6.33
C THR A 220 -11.35 20.26 -6.15
N ILE A 221 -12.20 19.29 -5.83
CA ILE A 221 -13.59 19.50 -5.46
C ILE A 221 -13.79 18.96 -4.04
N VAL A 222 -14.35 19.78 -3.16
CA VAL A 222 -14.68 19.42 -1.78
C VAL A 222 -16.19 19.46 -1.64
N LEU A 223 -16.77 18.32 -1.30
CA LEU A 223 -18.19 18.21 -0.98
C LEU A 223 -18.40 18.43 0.51
N SER A 224 -19.35 19.28 0.87
CA SER A 224 -19.70 19.58 2.26
C SER A 224 -21.21 19.59 2.47
N GLY A 225 -21.64 19.43 3.74
CA GLY A 225 -23.03 19.25 4.11
C GLY A 225 -23.35 17.80 4.50
N ASP A 226 -24.35 17.62 5.36
CA ASP A 226 -24.78 16.29 5.78
C ASP A 226 -25.63 15.64 4.67
N ALA A 227 -25.40 14.36 4.38
CA ALA A 227 -26.24 13.56 3.48
C ALA A 227 -27.59 13.24 4.16
N LEU A 228 -28.41 14.26 4.40
CA LEU A 228 -29.66 14.20 5.14
C LEU A 228 -30.79 14.88 4.35
N VAL A 229 -31.95 14.23 4.27
CA VAL A 229 -33.12 14.80 3.58
C VAL A 229 -33.44 16.21 4.11
N GLY A 230 -33.59 17.17 3.20
CA GLY A 230 -33.85 18.57 3.50
C GLY A 230 -32.59 19.41 3.78
N GLN A 231 -31.41 18.81 3.86
CA GLN A 231 -30.13 19.54 3.91
C GLN A 231 -29.59 19.85 2.52
N THR A 232 -28.68 20.82 2.46
CA THR A 232 -28.01 21.23 1.22
C THR A 232 -26.58 20.73 1.23
N LEU A 233 -26.19 20.03 0.16
CA LEU A 233 -24.80 19.73 -0.15
C LEU A 233 -24.20 20.90 -0.96
N ASN A 234 -22.97 21.28 -0.65
CA ASN A 234 -22.22 22.32 -1.36
C ASN A 234 -20.95 21.70 -1.96
N ALA A 235 -20.74 21.92 -3.25
CA ALA A 235 -19.59 21.45 -4.01
C ALA A 235 -18.62 22.62 -4.28
N ASP A 236 -17.58 22.75 -3.45
CA ASP A 236 -16.59 23.82 -3.55
C ASP A 236 -15.41 23.37 -4.42
N VAL A 237 -15.14 24.11 -5.50
CA VAL A 237 -14.07 23.79 -6.44
C VAL A 237 -12.94 24.80 -6.28
N SER A 238 -11.71 24.30 -6.14
CA SER A 238 -10.52 25.14 -6.06
C SER A 238 -9.42 24.65 -6.98
N ASP A 239 -8.75 25.59 -7.62
CA ASP A 239 -7.64 25.35 -8.53
C ASP A 239 -6.49 26.32 -8.23
N VAL A 240 -5.27 25.80 -8.17
CA VAL A 240 -4.05 26.56 -7.88
C VAL A 240 -3.67 27.52 -9.00
N ASN A 241 -4.02 27.18 -10.24
CA ASN A 241 -3.75 28.01 -11.42
C ASN A 241 -4.93 28.95 -11.70
N GLY A 242 -5.97 28.90 -10.86
CA GLY A 242 -7.18 29.69 -10.95
C GLY A 242 -8.24 29.03 -11.83
N ILE A 243 -9.46 29.55 -11.75
CA ILE A 243 -10.61 29.10 -12.54
C ILE A 243 -10.98 30.26 -13.46
N ASP A 244 -11.01 30.01 -14.77
CA ASP A 244 -11.47 30.95 -15.79
C ASP A 244 -12.90 30.60 -16.24
N GLY A 245 -13.83 31.51 -15.99
CA GLY A 245 -15.25 31.37 -16.35
C GLY A 245 -16.12 30.66 -15.31
N ASP A 246 -17.27 30.15 -15.77
CA ASP A 246 -18.29 29.51 -14.92
C ASP A 246 -18.03 28.01 -14.77
N ILE A 247 -18.31 27.48 -13.57
CA ILE A 247 -18.27 26.05 -13.29
C ILE A 247 -19.63 25.43 -13.63
N THR A 248 -19.61 24.34 -14.39
CA THR A 248 -20.82 23.55 -14.66
C THR A 248 -20.87 22.32 -13.75
N TYR A 249 -21.94 22.20 -12.97
CA TYR A 249 -22.19 21.08 -12.07
C TYR A 249 -23.21 20.09 -12.66
N VAL A 250 -22.99 18.80 -12.41
CA VAL A 250 -23.95 17.72 -12.69
C VAL A 250 -24.03 16.83 -11.46
N TRP A 251 -25.15 16.88 -10.76
CA TRP A 251 -25.43 16.01 -9.62
C TRP A 251 -26.05 14.70 -10.09
N MET A 252 -25.70 13.62 -9.39
CA MET A 252 -26.12 12.25 -9.68
C MET A 252 -26.52 11.54 -8.38
N ALA A 253 -27.50 10.65 -8.45
CA ALA A 253 -27.88 9.75 -7.37
C ALA A 253 -27.76 8.31 -7.86
N ASP A 254 -26.95 7.48 -7.19
CA ASP A 254 -26.55 6.14 -7.64
C ASP A 254 -26.16 6.13 -9.14
N ASP A 255 -25.24 7.03 -9.51
CA ASP A 255 -24.72 7.23 -10.88
C ASP A 255 -25.75 7.70 -11.94
N MET A 256 -26.98 8.01 -11.53
CA MET A 256 -28.01 8.56 -12.43
C MET A 256 -28.13 10.07 -12.27
N VAL A 257 -28.07 10.80 -13.40
CA VAL A 257 -28.17 12.27 -13.43
C VAL A 257 -29.49 12.76 -12.84
N ILE A 258 -29.41 13.70 -11.91
CA ILE A 258 -30.55 14.40 -11.31
C ILE A 258 -30.93 15.58 -12.21
N ALA A 259 -32.11 15.51 -12.82
CA ALA A 259 -32.55 16.53 -13.78
C ALA A 259 -32.73 17.91 -13.11
N GLY A 260 -32.02 18.92 -13.63
CA GLY A 260 -32.13 20.32 -13.17
C GLY A 260 -31.21 20.69 -12.01
N ALA A 261 -30.47 19.73 -11.44
CA ALA A 261 -29.45 19.98 -10.42
C ALA A 261 -28.13 20.39 -11.08
N ALA A 262 -27.97 21.69 -11.35
CA ALA A 262 -26.81 22.26 -12.06
C ALA A 262 -26.12 23.41 -11.30
N SER A 263 -26.44 23.60 -10.02
CA SER A 263 -25.85 24.62 -9.14
C SER A 263 -24.74 24.02 -8.27
N GLU A 264 -23.90 24.88 -7.68
CA GLU A 264 -22.89 24.51 -6.68
C GLU A 264 -23.54 23.89 -5.42
N ASP A 265 -24.77 24.30 -5.13
CA ASP A 265 -25.59 23.81 -4.02
C ASP A 265 -26.67 22.85 -4.53
N TYR A 266 -26.86 21.74 -3.83
CA TYR A 266 -27.94 20.79 -4.07
C TYR A 266 -28.69 20.42 -2.79
N MET A 267 -29.98 20.73 -2.73
CA MET A 267 -30.84 20.35 -1.61
C MET A 267 -31.37 18.94 -1.79
N LEU A 268 -31.06 18.07 -0.83
CA LEU A 268 -31.48 16.67 -0.81
C LEU A 268 -32.99 16.55 -0.53
N THR A 269 -33.67 15.66 -1.25
CA THR A 269 -35.10 15.39 -1.06
C THR A 269 -35.33 13.93 -0.71
N ALA A 270 -36.58 13.58 -0.40
CA ALA A 270 -36.95 12.18 -0.16
C ALA A 270 -36.73 11.27 -1.38
N ALA A 271 -36.60 11.81 -2.60
CA ALA A 271 -36.30 11.02 -3.80
C ALA A 271 -34.85 10.48 -3.81
N GLU A 272 -33.97 11.07 -3.02
CA GLU A 272 -32.58 10.67 -2.85
C GLU A 272 -32.36 9.74 -1.66
N LEU A 273 -33.38 9.51 -0.82
CA LEU A 273 -33.27 8.68 0.38
C LEU A 273 -32.66 7.30 0.05
N GLY A 274 -31.64 6.93 0.82
CA GLY A 274 -30.89 5.70 0.67
C GLY A 274 -29.91 5.69 -0.51
N LYS A 275 -29.78 6.73 -1.33
CA LYS A 275 -28.86 6.77 -2.48
C LYS A 275 -27.54 7.44 -2.14
N VAL A 276 -26.46 7.09 -2.84
CA VAL A 276 -25.19 7.83 -2.79
C VAL A 276 -25.28 9.00 -3.75
N ILE A 277 -24.84 10.18 -3.32
CA ILE A 277 -24.90 11.40 -4.13
C ILE A 277 -23.50 11.73 -4.61
N SER A 278 -23.36 11.89 -5.93
CA SER A 278 -22.12 12.31 -6.56
C SER A 278 -22.31 13.60 -7.36
N VAL A 279 -21.24 14.36 -7.49
CA VAL A 279 -21.22 15.61 -8.25
C VAL A 279 -20.03 15.60 -9.20
N LYS A 280 -20.28 15.98 -10.44
CA LYS A 280 -19.26 16.27 -11.43
C LYS A 280 -19.21 17.78 -11.68
N ALA A 281 -18.04 18.39 -11.50
CA ALA A 281 -17.79 19.79 -11.85
C ALA A 281 -16.88 19.86 -13.08
N THR A 282 -17.19 20.77 -14.01
CA THR A 282 -16.38 21.03 -15.21
C THR A 282 -16.14 22.52 -15.38
N TYR A 283 -14.90 22.90 -15.67
CA TYR A 283 -14.47 24.30 -15.82
C TYR A 283 -13.23 24.39 -16.71
N THR A 284 -12.76 25.61 -17.00
CA THR A 284 -11.47 25.87 -17.64
C THR A 284 -10.54 26.53 -16.62
N ASP A 285 -9.32 26.04 -16.45
CA ASP A 285 -8.35 26.63 -15.52
C ASP A 285 -7.77 27.96 -16.04
N GLY A 286 -6.96 28.64 -15.22
CA GLY A 286 -6.31 29.90 -15.59
C GLY A 286 -5.24 29.77 -16.69
N ASP A 287 -4.84 28.56 -17.04
CA ASP A 287 -3.93 28.25 -18.16
C ASP A 287 -4.68 27.90 -19.46
N GLY A 288 -6.02 27.82 -19.42
CA GLY A 288 -6.87 27.50 -20.55
C GLY A 288 -7.11 26.00 -20.77
N ALA A 289 -6.77 25.13 -19.81
CA ALA A 289 -7.04 23.71 -19.85
C ALA A 289 -8.45 23.37 -19.33
N ALA A 290 -9.14 22.44 -19.99
CA ALA A 290 -10.45 21.98 -19.55
C ALA A 290 -10.31 20.91 -18.46
N GLU A 291 -10.99 21.11 -17.34
CA GLU A 291 -10.95 20.27 -16.14
C GLU A 291 -12.31 19.59 -15.92
N ALA A 292 -12.27 18.37 -15.37
CA ALA A 292 -13.46 17.62 -14.99
C ALA A 292 -13.21 16.84 -13.71
N LEU A 293 -13.79 17.31 -12.61
CA LEU A 293 -13.65 16.74 -11.28
C LEU A 293 -14.91 15.96 -10.91
N MET A 294 -14.74 14.89 -10.13
CA MET A 294 -15.87 14.12 -9.63
C MET A 294 -15.57 13.65 -8.20
N THR A 295 -16.57 13.75 -7.34
CA THR A 295 -16.55 13.25 -5.96
C THR A 295 -17.95 12.79 -5.58
N ASP A 296 -18.06 12.02 -4.50
CA ASP A 296 -19.33 11.64 -3.89
C ASP A 296 -19.34 11.93 -2.38
N THR A 297 -20.51 11.75 -1.77
CA THR A 297 -20.72 11.92 -0.34
C THR A 297 -20.05 10.85 0.50
N GLY A 298 -19.72 9.68 -0.07
CA GLY A 298 -19.41 8.44 0.65
C GLY A 298 -20.63 7.86 1.39
N ASP A 299 -21.37 8.71 2.09
CA ASP A 299 -22.63 8.41 2.76
C ASP A 299 -23.79 8.19 1.78
N ARG A 300 -24.77 7.40 2.24
CA ARG A 300 -26.11 7.38 1.65
C ARG A 300 -26.95 8.51 2.26
N VAL A 301 -27.96 8.99 1.54
CA VAL A 301 -28.87 10.00 2.10
C VAL A 301 -29.75 9.38 3.18
N TYR A 302 -29.73 9.97 4.37
CA TYR A 302 -30.48 9.54 5.55
C TYR A 302 -31.77 10.34 5.74
N SER A 303 -32.75 9.76 6.43
CA SER A 303 -33.91 10.49 6.97
C SER A 303 -33.59 11.11 8.34
N ALA A 304 -32.67 10.50 9.09
CA ALA A 304 -32.15 11.04 10.35
C ALA A 304 -30.67 10.69 10.58
N ILE A 305 -29.92 11.64 11.12
CA ILE A 305 -28.58 11.42 11.68
C ILE A 305 -28.67 11.69 13.17
N VAL A 306 -28.40 10.67 13.98
CA VAL A 306 -28.53 10.71 15.44
C VAL A 306 -27.16 10.63 16.09
N LYS A 307 -27.01 11.23 17.28
CA LYS A 307 -25.71 11.35 17.99
C LYS A 307 -25.73 10.83 19.42
N ASN A 308 -26.84 10.24 19.86
CA ASN A 308 -27.01 9.66 21.19
C ASN A 308 -28.27 8.78 21.24
N GLU A 309 -28.44 8.05 22.33
CA GLU A 309 -29.60 7.21 22.61
C GLU A 309 -30.93 7.96 22.47
N ALA A 310 -31.06 9.15 23.08
CA ALA A 310 -32.33 9.88 23.11
C ALA A 310 -32.77 10.30 21.69
N GLU A 311 -31.83 10.72 20.86
CA GLU A 311 -32.07 11.01 19.45
C GLU A 311 -32.39 9.75 18.64
N LEU A 312 -31.72 8.63 18.91
CA LEU A 312 -31.99 7.35 18.25
C LEU A 312 -33.41 6.85 18.54
N ILE A 313 -33.82 6.84 19.81
CA ILE A 313 -35.18 6.43 20.21
C ILE A 313 -36.21 7.33 19.53
N ALA A 314 -36.04 8.66 19.59
CA ALA A 314 -36.97 9.60 18.96
C ALA A 314 -37.02 9.43 17.43
N ALA A 315 -35.89 9.15 16.78
CA ALA A 315 -35.84 8.91 15.35
C ALA A 315 -36.58 7.61 14.96
N VAL A 316 -36.37 6.51 15.71
CA VAL A 316 -37.08 5.25 15.47
C VAL A 316 -38.59 5.38 15.72
N GLU A 317 -39.00 6.05 16.80
CA GLU A 317 -40.42 6.28 17.11
C GLU A 317 -41.16 7.13 16.06
N SER A 318 -40.43 7.99 15.33
CA SER A 318 -41.00 8.86 14.28
C SER A 318 -40.75 8.35 12.86
N ALA A 319 -40.06 7.23 12.72
CA ALA A 319 -39.67 6.69 11.41
C ALA A 319 -40.89 6.22 10.60
N SER A 320 -40.77 6.41 9.30
CA SER A 320 -41.69 5.89 8.28
C SER A 320 -41.09 4.68 7.58
N GLU A 321 -41.93 3.96 6.84
CA GLU A 321 -41.51 2.81 6.03
C GLU A 321 -40.33 3.18 5.11
N ASN A 322 -39.30 2.33 5.07
CA ASN A 322 -38.08 2.51 4.27
C ASN A 322 -37.17 3.68 4.69
N ASP A 323 -37.35 4.24 5.89
CA ASP A 323 -36.46 5.28 6.41
C ASP A 323 -35.02 4.78 6.64
N TRP A 324 -34.07 5.70 6.59
CA TRP A 324 -32.64 5.45 6.82
C TRP A 324 -32.16 6.27 8.02
N ILE A 325 -31.84 5.61 9.13
CA ILE A 325 -31.33 6.25 10.35
C ILE A 325 -29.83 5.93 10.48
N ALA A 326 -29.00 6.95 10.57
CA ALA A 326 -27.56 6.80 10.74
C ALA A 326 -27.07 7.27 12.11
N LEU A 327 -26.25 6.44 12.76
CA LEU A 327 -25.50 6.78 13.96
C LEU A 327 -24.23 7.54 13.57
N ALA A 328 -24.12 8.79 14.03
CA ALA A 328 -22.90 9.60 13.92
C ALA A 328 -22.10 9.58 15.22
N SER A 329 -20.80 9.84 15.14
CA SER A 329 -19.95 9.96 16.33
C SER A 329 -20.37 11.15 17.19
N ALA A 330 -20.51 10.91 18.48
CA ALA A 330 -20.88 11.94 19.43
C ALA A 330 -19.67 12.69 19.99
N SER A 331 -19.82 13.99 20.27
CA SER A 331 -18.99 14.68 21.25
C SER A 331 -19.66 14.57 22.61
N GLY A 332 -19.32 13.55 23.41
CA GLY A 332 -19.72 13.46 24.83
C GLY A 332 -20.79 12.43 25.20
N GLY A 333 -20.98 11.36 24.42
CA GLY A 333 -21.75 10.18 24.85
C GLY A 333 -21.87 9.11 23.78
N ASP A 334 -21.30 7.94 24.02
CA ASP A 334 -21.50 6.74 23.20
C ASP A 334 -22.92 6.17 23.39
N TYR A 335 -23.33 5.22 22.55
CA TYR A 335 -24.62 4.52 22.67
C TYR A 335 -24.53 3.46 23.77
N ALA A 336 -24.20 3.89 24.99
CA ALA A 336 -23.91 3.04 26.13
C ALA A 336 -25.13 2.88 27.03
N ASP A 337 -25.36 1.66 27.53
CA ASP A 337 -26.42 1.33 28.48
C ASP A 337 -27.82 1.79 28.03
N MET A 338 -28.10 1.66 26.73
CA MET A 338 -29.35 2.11 26.15
C MET A 338 -30.56 1.36 26.73
N ALA A 339 -31.66 2.08 26.92
CA ALA A 339 -32.96 1.46 27.08
C ALA A 339 -33.28 0.54 25.89
N ALA A 340 -34.16 -0.44 26.14
CA ALA A 340 -34.61 -1.36 25.08
C ALA A 340 -35.19 -0.56 23.90
N LEU A 341 -34.68 -0.83 22.70
CA LEU A 341 -35.11 -0.20 21.46
C LEU A 341 -35.95 -1.19 20.65
N THR A 342 -37.23 -0.89 20.44
CA THR A 342 -38.10 -1.67 19.56
C THR A 342 -38.23 -1.00 18.20
N ILE A 343 -37.85 -1.70 17.13
CA ILE A 343 -37.97 -1.29 15.73
C ILE A 343 -39.16 -2.03 15.11
N ASP A 344 -40.32 -1.37 15.07
CA ASP A 344 -41.58 -1.88 14.50
C ASP A 344 -41.99 -1.08 13.27
N VAL A 345 -41.04 -0.88 12.36
CA VAL A 345 -41.20 -0.11 11.11
C VAL A 345 -40.63 -0.92 9.96
N ASP A 346 -41.45 -1.20 8.95
CA ASP A 346 -41.06 -2.00 7.80
C ASP A 346 -40.00 -1.28 6.94
N GLY A 347 -39.03 -2.03 6.44
CA GLY A 347 -37.98 -1.54 5.54
C GLY A 347 -36.98 -0.57 6.16
N LEU A 348 -37.05 -0.29 7.47
CA LEU A 348 -36.12 0.63 8.13
C LEU A 348 -34.68 0.14 7.97
N VAL A 349 -33.76 1.03 7.62
CA VAL A 349 -32.31 0.78 7.65
C VAL A 349 -31.69 1.55 8.80
N LEU A 350 -31.17 0.83 9.80
CA LEU A 350 -30.35 1.38 10.86
C LEU A 350 -28.88 1.14 10.54
N THR A 351 -28.11 2.23 10.42
CA THR A 351 -26.71 2.17 9.99
C THR A 351 -25.85 3.23 10.68
N ARG A 352 -24.65 3.47 10.18
CA ARG A 352 -23.72 4.51 10.61
C ARG A 352 -23.37 5.42 9.43
N THR A 353 -23.00 6.65 9.74
CA THR A 353 -22.31 7.47 8.74
C THR A 353 -20.91 6.90 8.49
N MET A 354 -20.39 7.07 7.28
CA MET A 354 -19.14 6.47 6.78
C MET A 354 -17.94 6.81 7.67
N SER A 355 -17.86 8.04 8.17
CA SER A 355 -16.78 8.47 9.07
C SER A 355 -17.09 8.21 10.55
N SER A 356 -18.21 7.58 10.88
CA SER A 356 -18.64 7.38 12.25
C SER A 356 -17.79 6.33 12.94
N THR A 357 -17.32 6.63 14.14
CA THR A 357 -16.78 5.68 15.13
C THR A 357 -17.81 5.35 16.23
N ALA A 358 -19.11 5.56 15.98
CA ALA A 358 -20.14 5.26 16.98
C ALA A 358 -20.12 3.77 17.37
N GLU A 359 -20.12 3.52 18.67
CA GLU A 359 -20.19 2.19 19.29
C GLU A 359 -21.44 2.10 20.18
N ILE A 360 -22.11 0.95 20.14
CA ILE A 360 -23.19 0.56 21.05
C ILE A 360 -22.60 -0.35 22.12
N SER A 361 -22.75 0.01 23.40
CA SER A 361 -22.02 -0.67 24.49
C SER A 361 -22.86 -0.87 25.76
N GLY A 362 -22.33 -1.67 26.69
CA GLY A 362 -22.97 -1.91 27.99
C GLY A 362 -24.28 -2.68 27.87
N ASN A 363 -25.26 -2.36 28.72
CA ASN A 363 -26.59 -2.97 28.68
C ASN A 363 -27.33 -2.51 27.43
N THR A 364 -27.47 -3.38 26.44
CA THR A 364 -28.16 -3.07 25.19
C THR A 364 -29.17 -4.14 24.86
N CYS A 365 -30.33 -3.70 24.37
CA CYS A 365 -31.36 -4.55 23.82
C CYS A 365 -32.02 -3.88 22.61
N ILE A 366 -32.06 -4.58 21.48
CA ILE A 366 -32.73 -4.16 20.25
C ILE A 366 -33.70 -5.26 19.81
N GLU A 367 -34.99 -4.96 19.75
CA GLU A 367 -36.03 -5.85 19.24
C GLU A 367 -36.48 -5.36 17.86
N VAL A 368 -36.36 -6.21 16.84
CA VAL A 368 -36.72 -5.91 15.46
C VAL A 368 -37.96 -6.71 15.07
N LYS A 369 -39.04 -5.99 14.77
CA LYS A 369 -40.35 -6.53 14.40
C LYS A 369 -40.78 -6.16 12.99
N GLY A 370 -40.29 -5.03 12.48
CA GLY A 370 -40.59 -4.55 11.12
C GLY A 370 -40.05 -5.49 10.04
N THR A 371 -40.86 -5.77 9.03
CA THR A 371 -40.52 -6.63 7.90
C THR A 371 -39.48 -5.95 7.01
N GLY A 372 -38.46 -6.68 6.56
CA GLY A 372 -37.43 -6.13 5.67
C GLY A 372 -36.50 -5.10 6.33
N THR A 373 -36.53 -4.98 7.66
CA THR A 373 -35.63 -4.08 8.42
C THR A 373 -34.18 -4.51 8.24
N THR A 374 -33.25 -3.57 8.16
CA THR A 374 -31.81 -3.85 8.02
C THR A 374 -31.00 -3.19 9.14
N LEU A 375 -30.13 -3.95 9.80
CA LEU A 375 -29.06 -3.45 10.68
C LEU A 375 -27.72 -3.59 9.94
N ASP A 376 -27.13 -2.47 9.52
CA ASP A 376 -25.97 -2.45 8.61
C ASP A 376 -24.78 -1.66 9.17
N GLY A 377 -23.63 -2.31 9.34
CA GLY A 377 -22.37 -1.61 9.64
C GLY A 377 -22.22 -1.12 11.09
N LEU A 378 -23.05 -1.59 12.02
CA LEU A 378 -23.01 -1.18 13.43
C LEU A 378 -21.84 -1.84 14.17
N THR A 379 -21.31 -1.17 15.19
CA THR A 379 -20.31 -1.74 16.11
C THR A 379 -20.92 -1.85 17.49
N PHE A 380 -20.95 -3.08 18.01
CA PHE A 380 -21.32 -3.43 19.38
C PHE A 380 -20.06 -3.80 20.14
N LYS A 381 -19.82 -3.16 21.28
CA LYS A 381 -18.59 -3.34 22.04
C LYS A 381 -18.83 -3.39 23.54
N ASP A 382 -18.12 -4.28 24.26
CA ASP A 382 -18.19 -4.37 25.72
C ASP A 382 -19.64 -4.49 26.23
N THR A 383 -20.47 -5.16 25.42
CA THR A 383 -21.89 -5.36 25.70
C THR A 383 -22.03 -6.45 26.74
N ILE A 384 -22.90 -6.21 27.72
CA ILE A 384 -23.10 -7.12 28.84
C ILE A 384 -24.54 -7.65 28.84
N SER A 385 -24.68 -8.90 29.30
CA SER A 385 -26.01 -9.48 29.52
C SER A 385 -26.81 -8.65 30.53
N ILE A 386 -28.08 -8.40 30.21
CA ILE A 386 -28.98 -7.69 31.13
C ILE A 386 -29.48 -8.68 32.18
N PRO A 387 -29.18 -8.48 33.49
CA PRO A 387 -29.45 -9.51 34.52
C PRO A 387 -30.93 -9.76 34.83
N GLU A 388 -31.84 -8.84 34.52
CA GLU A 388 -33.25 -8.89 34.97
C GLU A 388 -34.32 -8.48 33.94
N SER A 389 -33.96 -8.08 32.71
CA SER A 389 -34.94 -7.65 31.70
C SER A 389 -34.70 -8.31 30.36
N THR A 390 -35.72 -9.00 29.91
CA THR A 390 -35.84 -9.56 28.58
C THR A 390 -36.28 -8.47 27.62
N CYS A 391 -35.70 -8.40 26.43
CA CYS A 391 -35.99 -7.37 25.42
C CYS A 391 -37.48 -7.09 25.15
N ASP A 392 -38.30 -8.10 25.35
CA ASP A 392 -39.74 -8.19 25.07
C ASP A 392 -40.57 -8.37 26.36
N GLY A 393 -39.95 -8.27 27.55
CA GLY A 393 -40.60 -8.59 28.83
C GLY A 393 -40.93 -10.09 29.06
N SER A 394 -40.51 -11.01 28.17
CA SER A 394 -40.68 -12.46 28.30
C SER A 394 -39.60 -13.16 29.12
N SER A 395 -39.96 -13.89 30.17
CA SER A 395 -39.03 -14.68 31.02
C SER A 395 -38.30 -15.86 30.35
N THR A 396 -38.44 -16.08 29.04
CA THR A 396 -37.98 -17.32 28.36
C THR A 396 -36.76 -17.17 27.46
N SER A 397 -36.26 -15.95 27.21
CA SER A 397 -35.11 -15.72 26.32
C SER A 397 -34.39 -14.39 26.60
N ASN A 398 -33.06 -14.43 26.68
CA ASN A 398 -32.21 -13.26 26.87
C ASN A 398 -31.30 -13.09 25.64
N ALA A 399 -31.38 -11.94 24.96
CA ALA A 399 -30.54 -11.65 23.80
C ALA A 399 -30.28 -10.15 23.64
N MET A 400 -29.18 -9.79 22.98
CA MET A 400 -28.88 -8.39 22.64
C MET A 400 -29.79 -7.90 21.51
N ILE A 401 -29.91 -8.71 20.45
CA ILE A 401 -30.74 -8.42 19.29
C ILE A 401 -31.78 -9.53 19.16
N LYS A 402 -33.06 -9.17 19.15
CA LYS A 402 -34.17 -10.10 18.87
C LYS A 402 -34.75 -9.80 17.49
N LEU A 403 -34.82 -10.81 16.64
CA LEU A 403 -35.43 -10.74 15.32
C LEU A 403 -36.77 -11.46 15.34
N ASP A 404 -37.83 -10.70 15.63
CA ASP A 404 -39.21 -11.20 15.65
C ASP A 404 -39.94 -10.92 14.32
N GLY A 405 -39.40 -10.02 13.49
CA GLY A 405 -39.91 -9.68 12.15
C GLY A 405 -39.51 -10.67 11.05
N GLU A 406 -40.08 -10.46 9.87
CA GLU A 406 -39.80 -11.24 8.65
C GLU A 406 -38.77 -10.53 7.76
N ALA A 407 -37.92 -11.29 7.05
CA ALA A 407 -36.95 -10.79 6.10
C ALA A 407 -35.99 -9.72 6.66
N VAL A 408 -35.70 -9.77 7.96
CA VAL A 408 -34.75 -8.86 8.62
C VAL A 408 -33.32 -9.24 8.20
N ILE A 409 -32.53 -8.22 7.87
CA ILE A 409 -31.13 -8.37 7.45
C ILE A 409 -30.22 -7.80 8.52
N VAL A 410 -29.35 -8.61 9.11
CA VAL A 410 -28.28 -8.18 10.00
C VAL A 410 -26.96 -8.38 9.28
N ARG A 411 -26.34 -7.29 8.82
CA ARG A 411 -25.12 -7.37 8.01
C ARG A 411 -24.03 -6.36 8.32
N ASN A 412 -22.79 -6.74 7.99
CA ASN A 412 -21.59 -5.90 8.18
C ASN A 412 -21.39 -5.39 9.62
N ASN A 413 -22.02 -6.00 10.62
CA ASN A 413 -21.90 -5.56 12.00
C ASN A 413 -20.68 -6.20 12.67
N THR A 414 -20.11 -5.50 13.64
CA THR A 414 -19.05 -6.02 14.50
C THR A 414 -19.59 -6.18 15.92
N PHE A 415 -19.42 -7.36 16.49
CA PHE A 415 -19.73 -7.69 17.88
C PHE A 415 -18.42 -8.08 18.59
N ASP A 416 -17.89 -7.18 19.42
CA ASP A 416 -16.58 -7.31 20.07
C ASP A 416 -16.70 -7.18 21.61
N GLY A 417 -16.00 -8.01 22.36
CA GLY A 417 -15.95 -7.89 23.83
C GLY A 417 -17.29 -8.21 24.49
N TYR A 418 -17.69 -9.47 24.53
CA TYR A 418 -18.96 -9.88 25.16
C TYR A 418 -18.74 -10.68 26.44
N ALA A 419 -19.38 -10.24 27.53
CA ALA A 419 -19.42 -10.93 28.82
C ALA A 419 -20.86 -11.27 29.20
N GLY A 420 -21.11 -12.55 29.48
CA GLY A 420 -22.45 -13.09 29.58
C GLY A 420 -22.87 -13.62 30.95
N THR A 421 -24.19 -13.67 31.15
CA THR A 421 -24.82 -14.55 32.14
C THR A 421 -25.32 -15.79 31.42
N VAL A 422 -25.41 -16.92 32.12
CA VAL A 422 -25.95 -18.18 31.58
C VAL A 422 -27.23 -17.96 30.76
N GLY A 423 -27.26 -18.37 29.48
CA GLY A 423 -28.48 -18.35 28.65
C GLY A 423 -28.74 -17.10 27.81
N PHE A 424 -27.76 -16.19 27.66
CA PHE A 424 -27.84 -15.02 26.77
C PHE A 424 -27.30 -15.30 25.35
N ASN A 425 -27.92 -14.74 24.31
CA ASN A 425 -27.43 -14.79 22.93
C ASN A 425 -27.14 -13.41 22.34
N VAL A 426 -26.17 -13.26 21.43
CA VAL A 426 -25.97 -11.97 20.74
C VAL A 426 -27.16 -11.69 19.81
N ILE A 427 -27.52 -12.65 18.97
CA ILE A 427 -28.71 -12.58 18.12
C ILE A 427 -29.62 -13.75 18.44
N GLU A 428 -30.88 -13.46 18.74
CA GLU A 428 -31.96 -14.43 18.77
C GLU A 428 -32.91 -14.20 17.60
N VAL A 429 -33.29 -15.27 16.90
CA VAL A 429 -34.19 -15.20 15.74
C VAL A 429 -35.45 -16.01 16.02
N LYS A 430 -36.62 -15.36 15.88
CA LYS A 430 -37.94 -15.98 15.98
C LYS A 430 -38.79 -15.82 14.72
N GLY A 431 -38.61 -14.73 13.98
CA GLY A 431 -39.32 -14.46 12.75
C GLY A 431 -38.76 -15.21 11.52
N GLU A 432 -39.35 -14.94 10.36
CA GLU A 432 -39.16 -15.72 9.12
C GLU A 432 -38.24 -15.05 8.09
N ASP A 433 -37.67 -15.84 7.17
CA ASP A 433 -36.82 -15.36 6.05
C ASP A 433 -35.65 -14.44 6.45
N ASN A 434 -35.19 -14.51 7.69
CA ASN A 434 -34.15 -13.63 8.22
C ASN A 434 -32.75 -13.99 7.67
N VAL A 435 -31.91 -12.97 7.44
CA VAL A 435 -30.54 -13.11 6.93
C VAL A 435 -29.56 -12.49 7.92
N ILE A 436 -28.59 -13.28 8.36
CA ILE A 436 -27.48 -12.82 9.19
C ILE A 436 -26.21 -13.05 8.37
N GLU A 437 -25.63 -11.99 7.84
CA GLU A 437 -24.50 -12.11 6.93
C GLU A 437 -23.35 -11.13 7.13
N ARG A 438 -22.12 -11.56 6.84
CA ARG A 438 -20.95 -10.66 6.83
C ARG A 438 -20.75 -9.91 8.15
N ASN A 439 -21.11 -10.52 9.27
CA ASN A 439 -20.84 -9.97 10.58
C ASN A 439 -19.53 -10.54 11.14
N LEU A 440 -18.90 -9.79 12.05
CA LEU A 440 -17.77 -10.23 12.86
C LEU A 440 -18.25 -10.47 14.29
N PHE A 441 -18.01 -11.66 14.83
CA PHE A 441 -18.21 -11.98 16.24
C PHE A 441 -16.85 -12.34 16.86
N THR A 442 -16.42 -11.58 17.87
CA THR A 442 -15.09 -11.71 18.47
C THR A 442 -15.04 -11.27 19.94
N GLY A 443 -13.96 -11.64 20.64
CA GLY A 443 -13.66 -11.13 21.98
C GLY A 443 -14.56 -11.71 23.07
N TRP A 444 -14.90 -13.00 22.97
CA TRP A 444 -15.76 -13.68 23.94
C TRP A 444 -14.94 -14.20 25.12
N ASP A 445 -15.45 -14.01 26.34
CA ASP A 445 -14.80 -14.51 27.55
C ASP A 445 -15.34 -15.86 28.06
N SER A 446 -14.54 -16.52 28.89
CA SER A 446 -14.80 -17.85 29.45
C SER A 446 -16.03 -18.00 30.38
N SER A 447 -16.81 -16.93 30.61
CA SER A 447 -18.03 -16.95 31.45
C SER A 447 -19.27 -17.48 30.72
N ILE A 448 -19.21 -17.63 29.39
CA ILE A 448 -20.32 -18.01 28.53
C ILE A 448 -20.73 -19.47 28.77
N ASP A 449 -22.00 -19.69 29.10
CA ASP A 449 -22.61 -21.00 29.34
C ASP A 449 -24.08 -20.97 28.90
N LYS A 450 -24.55 -22.02 28.21
CA LYS A 450 -25.90 -22.07 27.59
C LYS A 450 -26.21 -20.92 26.64
N SER A 451 -25.17 -20.33 26.07
CA SER A 451 -25.17 -19.07 25.33
C SER A 451 -24.45 -19.24 24.00
N GLY A 452 -24.81 -18.43 23.01
CA GLY A 452 -24.15 -18.41 21.71
C GLY A 452 -24.38 -17.16 20.87
N ALA A 453 -23.63 -17.05 19.77
CA ALA A 453 -23.64 -15.83 18.96
C ALA A 453 -24.98 -15.69 18.27
N ILE A 454 -25.50 -16.79 17.74
CA ILE A 454 -26.78 -16.83 17.05
C ILE A 454 -27.60 -18.00 17.59
N SER A 455 -28.83 -17.73 18.03
CA SER A 455 -29.82 -18.74 18.42
C SER A 455 -31.09 -18.54 17.61
N VAL A 456 -31.40 -19.49 16.74
CA VAL A 456 -32.65 -19.53 15.97
C VAL A 456 -33.64 -20.44 16.70
N TYR A 457 -34.80 -19.89 17.05
CA TYR A 457 -35.88 -20.61 17.72
C TYR A 457 -37.23 -20.15 17.19
N THR A 458 -38.04 -21.07 16.68
CA THR A 458 -39.31 -20.72 16.06
C THR A 458 -40.44 -21.47 16.76
N ASP A 459 -41.45 -20.78 17.29
CA ASP A 459 -42.64 -21.45 17.86
C ASP A 459 -43.65 -21.76 16.74
N GLN A 460 -43.15 -22.46 15.73
CA GLN A 460 -43.83 -22.62 14.45
C GLN A 460 -45.08 -23.48 14.53
N LYS A 461 -46.02 -23.21 13.63
CA LYS A 461 -47.18 -24.06 13.36
C LYS A 461 -47.03 -24.79 12.04
N GLU A 462 -47.71 -25.92 11.92
CA GLU A 462 -47.75 -26.70 10.68
C GLU A 462 -48.20 -25.83 9.49
N GLY A 463 -47.34 -25.71 8.47
CA GLY A 463 -47.59 -24.96 7.24
C GLY A 463 -46.94 -23.57 7.16
N GLU A 464 -46.35 -23.07 8.25
CA GLU A 464 -45.45 -21.91 8.24
C GLU A 464 -44.09 -22.30 7.62
N LYS A 465 -43.41 -21.36 6.98
CA LYS A 465 -42.08 -21.59 6.39
C LYS A 465 -41.11 -20.65 7.09
N VAL A 466 -40.34 -21.17 8.04
CA VAL A 466 -39.31 -20.36 8.70
C VAL A 466 -37.94 -20.87 8.34
N ASN A 467 -37.31 -20.14 7.43
CA ASN A 467 -35.91 -20.28 7.04
C ASN A 467 -35.13 -19.09 7.61
N THR A 468 -33.89 -19.38 8.01
CA THR A 468 -32.93 -18.34 8.39
C THR A 468 -31.65 -18.67 7.66
N THR A 469 -31.04 -17.66 7.05
CA THR A 469 -29.76 -17.81 6.35
C THR A 469 -28.66 -17.15 7.17
N ILE A 470 -27.68 -17.94 7.60
CA ILE A 470 -26.49 -17.49 8.30
C ILE A 470 -25.30 -17.71 7.38
N GLN A 471 -24.77 -16.62 6.81
CA GLN A 471 -23.76 -16.75 5.76
C GLN A 471 -22.63 -15.72 5.78
N TYR A 472 -21.45 -16.09 5.29
CA TYR A 472 -20.31 -15.18 5.15
C TYR A 472 -19.91 -14.46 6.45
N ASN A 473 -20.26 -14.99 7.62
CA ASN A 473 -19.87 -14.42 8.91
C ASN A 473 -18.48 -14.91 9.32
N LEU A 474 -17.78 -14.07 10.07
CA LEU A 474 -16.51 -14.39 10.71
C LEU A 474 -16.72 -14.53 12.22
N PHE A 475 -16.50 -15.72 12.74
CA PHE A 475 -16.46 -16.02 14.16
C PHE A 475 -15.01 -16.24 14.57
N LYS A 476 -14.48 -15.41 15.46
CA LYS A 476 -13.04 -15.35 15.70
C LYS A 476 -12.69 -15.09 17.15
N ASP A 477 -11.62 -15.71 17.64
CA ASP A 477 -11.04 -15.44 18.96
C ASP A 477 -12.11 -15.47 20.08
N MET A 478 -12.90 -16.54 20.09
CA MET A 478 -14.00 -16.73 21.04
C MET A 478 -13.63 -17.83 22.04
N GLN A 479 -13.59 -17.52 23.35
CA GLN A 479 -13.22 -18.51 24.37
C GLN A 479 -14.37 -18.78 25.32
N THR A 480 -14.69 -20.06 25.57
CA THR A 480 -15.76 -20.45 26.51
C THR A 480 -15.31 -21.43 27.60
N ASP A 481 -14.05 -21.85 27.61
CA ASP A 481 -13.52 -22.79 28.60
C ASP A 481 -12.83 -22.10 29.78
N SER A 482 -13.34 -22.32 31.00
CA SER A 482 -12.71 -21.92 32.27
C SER A 482 -12.32 -23.11 33.16
N GLY A 483 -12.30 -24.34 32.60
CA GLY A 483 -11.83 -25.54 33.30
C GLY A 483 -12.93 -26.37 33.99
N ASP A 484 -14.18 -25.89 34.02
CA ASP A 484 -15.37 -26.65 34.43
C ASP A 484 -16.34 -26.76 33.23
N ARG A 485 -16.01 -27.63 32.26
CA ARG A 485 -16.78 -28.07 31.07
C ARG A 485 -18.17 -27.45 30.90
N LYS A 486 -18.25 -26.32 30.17
CA LYS A 486 -19.49 -25.62 29.81
C LYS A 486 -20.14 -26.23 28.57
N SER A 487 -20.58 -27.48 28.66
CA SER A 487 -21.17 -28.23 27.53
C SER A 487 -22.44 -27.61 26.91
N GLY A 488 -22.98 -26.57 27.54
CA GLY A 488 -24.13 -25.81 27.03
C GLY A 488 -23.78 -24.70 26.03
N ALA A 489 -22.52 -24.28 25.90
CA ALA A 489 -22.11 -23.21 24.99
C ALA A 489 -22.12 -23.67 23.51
N TYR A 490 -22.37 -22.72 22.60
CA TYR A 490 -22.37 -22.91 21.16
C TYR A 490 -22.07 -21.59 20.46
N VAL A 491 -21.68 -21.62 19.18
CA VAL A 491 -21.63 -20.39 18.36
C VAL A 491 -22.97 -20.17 17.69
N ILE A 492 -23.49 -21.22 17.04
CA ILE A 492 -24.78 -21.20 16.38
C ILE A 492 -25.65 -22.31 16.96
N GLN A 493 -26.86 -21.96 17.39
CA GLN A 493 -27.94 -22.92 17.66
C GLN A 493 -29.08 -22.70 16.67
N VAL A 494 -29.57 -23.78 16.07
CA VAL A 494 -30.78 -23.76 15.25
C VAL A 494 -31.77 -24.78 15.77
N GLY A 495 -32.94 -24.29 16.18
CA GLY A 495 -34.03 -25.07 16.77
C GLY A 495 -33.82 -25.42 18.25
N ARG A 496 -34.85 -26.02 18.83
CA ARG A 496 -34.82 -26.57 20.20
C ARG A 496 -35.19 -28.06 20.18
N SER A 497 -34.65 -28.79 21.16
CA SER A 497 -35.01 -30.21 21.38
C SER A 497 -36.49 -30.43 21.73
N THR A 498 -37.18 -29.39 22.19
CA THR A 498 -38.61 -29.41 22.54
C THR A 498 -39.37 -28.46 21.62
N GLY A 499 -40.50 -28.89 21.07
CA GLY A 499 -41.32 -28.07 20.18
C GLY A 499 -41.27 -28.53 18.72
N ASN A 500 -41.82 -27.69 17.84
CA ASN A 500 -42.06 -28.02 16.44
C ASN A 500 -40.83 -27.84 15.53
N ASP A 501 -39.79 -27.14 15.98
CA ASP A 501 -38.53 -26.99 15.23
C ASP A 501 -37.96 -28.35 14.78
N ALA A 502 -37.97 -29.34 15.68
CA ALA A 502 -37.45 -30.66 15.36
C ALA A 502 -38.36 -31.44 14.41
N THR A 503 -39.69 -31.25 14.47
CA THR A 503 -40.67 -32.09 13.77
C THR A 503 -41.14 -31.52 12.43
N LEU A 504 -40.97 -30.21 12.20
CA LEU A 504 -41.31 -29.51 10.96
C LEU A 504 -40.07 -29.20 10.11
N MET A 505 -40.26 -29.11 8.79
CA MET A 505 -39.18 -28.87 7.83
C MET A 505 -38.88 -27.36 7.70
N ASN A 506 -37.95 -26.85 8.49
CA ASN A 506 -37.68 -25.41 8.57
C ASN A 506 -36.74 -24.90 7.47
N ASN A 507 -35.84 -25.74 6.96
CA ASN A 507 -34.93 -25.37 5.86
C ASN A 507 -34.02 -24.17 6.17
N HIS A 508 -33.55 -24.03 7.42
CA HIS A 508 -32.51 -23.05 7.73
C HIS A 508 -31.20 -23.39 6.99
N THR A 509 -30.40 -22.38 6.71
CA THR A 509 -29.13 -22.52 5.99
C THR A 509 -28.00 -21.86 6.75
N ILE A 510 -26.91 -22.60 6.97
CA ILE A 510 -25.65 -22.14 7.55
C ILE A 510 -24.56 -22.38 6.51
N GLN A 511 -24.12 -21.34 5.82
CA GLN A 511 -23.21 -21.52 4.69
C GLN A 511 -22.08 -20.52 4.60
N TYR A 512 -20.92 -20.99 4.14
CA TYR A 512 -19.79 -20.12 3.82
C TYR A 512 -19.35 -19.21 4.97
N ASN A 513 -19.47 -19.66 6.21
CA ASN A 513 -18.95 -18.97 7.39
C ASN A 513 -17.53 -19.45 7.71
N ARG A 514 -16.74 -18.59 8.36
CA ARG A 514 -15.43 -18.96 8.91
C ARG A 514 -15.48 -18.93 10.44
N PHE A 515 -14.98 -20.00 11.05
CA PHE A 515 -14.72 -20.11 12.49
C PHE A 515 -13.21 -20.25 12.65
N ASP A 516 -12.58 -19.33 13.38
CA ASP A 516 -11.12 -19.28 13.53
C ASP A 516 -10.71 -18.94 14.97
N GLY A 517 -10.02 -19.86 15.66
CA GLY A 517 -9.68 -19.64 17.06
C GLY A 517 -10.91 -19.63 17.99
N VAL A 518 -11.93 -20.43 17.67
CA VAL A 518 -13.14 -20.54 18.49
C VAL A 518 -13.04 -21.77 19.39
N GLU A 519 -13.04 -21.55 20.70
CA GLU A 519 -12.93 -22.58 21.73
C GLU A 519 -14.30 -22.85 22.38
N ILE A 520 -14.97 -23.89 21.90
CA ILE A 520 -16.21 -24.44 22.45
C ILE A 520 -15.95 -25.87 22.92
N ASP A 521 -16.59 -26.28 24.02
CA ASP A 521 -16.53 -27.65 24.52
C ASP A 521 -17.05 -28.62 23.44
N GLU A 522 -18.37 -28.76 23.25
CA GLU A 522 -18.92 -29.88 22.43
C GLU A 522 -19.57 -29.44 21.11
N ARG A 523 -20.36 -28.36 21.11
CA ARG A 523 -21.32 -28.05 20.05
C ARG A 523 -21.02 -26.69 19.41
N LEU A 524 -20.03 -26.62 18.52
CA LEU A 524 -19.71 -25.37 17.81
C LEU A 524 -20.94 -24.89 17.02
N ILE A 525 -21.53 -25.80 16.22
CA ILE A 525 -22.81 -25.60 15.54
C ILE A 525 -23.78 -26.65 16.08
N LYS A 526 -24.81 -26.20 16.79
CA LYS A 526 -25.83 -27.05 17.40
C LYS A 526 -27.11 -27.04 16.58
N VAL A 527 -27.46 -28.17 15.97
CA VAL A 527 -28.66 -28.32 15.14
C VAL A 527 -29.66 -29.23 15.85
N GLN A 528 -30.85 -28.68 16.09
CA GLN A 528 -31.98 -29.34 16.73
C GLN A 528 -33.28 -29.18 15.92
N SER A 529 -33.15 -28.86 14.64
CA SER A 529 -34.25 -28.64 13.68
C SER A 529 -34.13 -29.57 12.48
N SER A 530 -35.26 -29.84 11.82
CA SER A 530 -35.26 -30.65 10.59
C SER A 530 -34.96 -29.84 9.33
N ALA A 531 -34.39 -30.52 8.34
CA ALA A 531 -34.03 -30.01 7.01
C ALA A 531 -33.03 -28.83 7.00
N THR A 532 -32.20 -28.70 8.03
CA THR A 532 -31.16 -27.66 8.05
C THR A 532 -30.03 -28.00 7.09
N THR A 533 -29.57 -27.02 6.32
CA THR A 533 -28.43 -27.14 5.42
C THR A 533 -27.20 -26.47 6.04
N ILE A 534 -26.11 -27.21 6.20
CA ILE A 534 -24.82 -26.75 6.71
C ILE A 534 -23.77 -27.01 5.65
N MET A 535 -23.37 -25.98 4.90
CA MET A 535 -22.47 -26.19 3.76
C MET A 535 -21.33 -25.20 3.58
N GLY A 536 -20.21 -25.67 3.05
CA GLY A 536 -19.12 -24.78 2.62
C GLY A 536 -18.49 -23.97 3.75
N ASN A 537 -18.72 -24.33 5.01
CA ASN A 537 -18.14 -23.61 6.15
C ASN A 537 -16.68 -24.03 6.34
N THR A 538 -15.85 -23.09 6.76
CA THR A 538 -14.46 -23.33 7.15
C THR A 538 -14.34 -23.22 8.66
N ILE A 539 -13.97 -24.32 9.32
CA ILE A 539 -13.72 -24.38 10.76
C ILE A 539 -12.24 -24.69 10.94
N VAL A 540 -11.48 -23.70 11.40
CA VAL A 540 -10.02 -23.80 11.55
C VAL A 540 -9.59 -23.37 12.93
N ASN A 541 -8.55 -24.00 13.49
CA ASN A 541 -8.01 -23.66 14.82
C ASN A 541 -9.10 -23.59 15.91
N SER A 542 -10.19 -24.34 15.75
CA SER A 542 -11.40 -24.22 16.57
C SER A 542 -11.77 -25.60 17.12
N THR A 543 -12.34 -25.63 18.32
CA THR A 543 -12.81 -26.85 19.00
C THR A 543 -14.33 -26.98 18.93
N GLY A 544 -14.86 -28.13 19.35
CA GLY A 544 -16.27 -28.47 19.21
C GLY A 544 -16.62 -29.02 17.82
N MET A 545 -17.86 -29.48 17.67
CA MET A 545 -18.33 -30.19 16.47
C MET A 545 -19.49 -29.45 15.79
N ILE A 546 -19.70 -29.77 14.51
CA ILE A 546 -21.01 -29.63 13.88
C ILE A 546 -21.88 -30.77 14.44
N SER A 547 -22.80 -30.46 15.34
CA SER A 547 -23.62 -31.42 16.07
C SER A 547 -25.08 -31.39 15.62
N VAL A 548 -25.50 -32.40 14.86
CA VAL A 548 -26.88 -32.63 14.42
C VAL A 548 -27.57 -33.57 15.40
N GLU A 549 -28.13 -33.00 16.46
CA GLU A 549 -28.56 -33.76 17.64
C GLU A 549 -30.05 -34.12 17.63
N ASN A 550 -30.89 -33.27 17.06
CA ASN A 550 -32.33 -33.49 16.95
C ASN A 550 -32.84 -32.98 15.58
N GLY A 551 -34.06 -33.38 15.23
CA GLY A 551 -34.57 -33.20 13.88
C GLY A 551 -34.07 -34.29 12.93
N GLY A 552 -34.53 -34.24 11.69
CA GLY A 552 -34.19 -35.17 10.62
C GLY A 552 -33.89 -34.46 9.31
N PHE A 553 -33.39 -35.19 8.32
CA PHE A 553 -33.26 -34.73 6.93
C PHE A 553 -32.33 -33.52 6.68
N SER A 554 -31.53 -33.12 7.67
CA SER A 554 -30.49 -32.11 7.51
C SER A 554 -29.35 -32.56 6.57
N THR A 555 -28.73 -31.61 5.90
CA THR A 555 -27.58 -31.82 5.01
C THR A 555 -26.34 -31.15 5.57
N VAL A 556 -25.24 -31.88 5.72
CA VAL A 556 -23.92 -31.36 6.10
C VAL A 556 -22.96 -31.67 4.95
N SER A 557 -22.54 -30.64 4.21
CA SER A 557 -21.73 -30.88 3.01
C SER A 557 -20.68 -29.84 2.67
N ASN A 558 -19.62 -30.24 1.97
CA ASN A 558 -18.57 -29.32 1.50
C ASN A 558 -17.87 -28.52 2.63
N ASN A 559 -17.98 -28.94 3.89
CA ASN A 559 -17.33 -28.24 4.99
C ASN A 559 -15.87 -28.67 5.11
N VAL A 560 -14.99 -27.72 5.42
CA VAL A 560 -13.57 -27.95 5.71
C VAL A 560 -13.35 -27.72 7.19
N ILE A 561 -12.96 -28.78 7.92
CA ILE A 561 -12.80 -28.79 9.37
C ILE A 561 -11.38 -29.21 9.72
N ILE A 562 -10.61 -28.27 10.27
CA ILE A 562 -9.21 -28.43 10.66
C ILE A 562 -9.04 -27.85 12.06
N PRO A 563 -9.37 -28.60 13.13
CA PRO A 563 -9.21 -28.15 14.52
C PRO A 563 -7.75 -27.83 14.87
N THR A 564 -7.52 -27.33 16.09
CA THR A 564 -6.17 -26.98 16.56
C THR A 564 -5.21 -28.17 16.51
N GLY A 565 -5.76 -29.38 16.72
CA GLY A 565 -4.99 -30.62 16.65
C GLY A 565 -4.13 -30.85 17.89
N ASP A 566 -4.45 -30.21 19.01
CA ASP A 566 -3.75 -30.38 20.29
C ASP A 566 -4.72 -30.53 21.49
N ASP A 567 -6.04 -30.54 21.25
CA ASP A 567 -7.07 -30.45 22.30
C ASP A 567 -7.90 -31.73 22.46
N SER A 568 -8.37 -31.99 23.68
CA SER A 568 -9.33 -33.05 23.98
C SER A 568 -10.74 -32.75 23.48
N ASP A 569 -11.04 -31.48 23.16
CA ASP A 569 -12.35 -31.02 22.68
C ASP A 569 -12.40 -30.80 21.16
N ASP A 570 -11.33 -31.17 20.45
CA ASP A 570 -11.34 -31.32 18.99
C ASP A 570 -12.49 -32.23 18.52
N GLY A 571 -13.05 -31.92 17.36
CA GLY A 571 -14.03 -32.78 16.71
C GLY A 571 -14.33 -32.34 15.29
N GLY A 572 -15.09 -33.19 14.57
CA GLY A 572 -15.60 -32.86 13.25
C GLY A 572 -17.12 -32.75 13.25
N ILE A 573 -17.78 -33.82 12.82
CA ILE A 573 -19.23 -33.85 12.64
C ILE A 573 -19.82 -34.93 13.56
N ALA A 574 -20.80 -34.56 14.36
CA ALA A 574 -21.58 -35.46 15.20
C ALA A 574 -23.03 -35.49 14.76
N PHE A 575 -23.66 -36.67 14.71
CA PHE A 575 -25.10 -36.76 14.37
C PHE A 575 -25.80 -38.01 14.91
N VAL A 576 -27.11 -37.92 15.11
CA VAL A 576 -28.02 -39.07 15.29
C VAL A 576 -28.61 -39.42 13.93
N SER A 577 -28.65 -40.70 13.51
CA SER A 577 -29.17 -41.03 12.18
C SER A 577 -30.70 -40.83 12.09
N MET A 578 -31.12 -39.84 11.30
CA MET A 578 -32.52 -39.51 11.04
C MET A 578 -32.71 -38.94 9.62
N GLY A 579 -32.25 -39.67 8.60
CA GLY A 579 -32.39 -39.28 7.19
C GLY A 579 -31.44 -38.18 6.72
N HIS A 580 -30.34 -37.93 7.44
CA HIS A 580 -29.39 -36.87 7.11
C HIS A 580 -28.53 -37.20 5.89
N THR A 581 -28.02 -36.17 5.21
CA THR A 581 -26.98 -36.32 4.17
C THR A 581 -25.69 -35.69 4.66
N ILE A 582 -24.69 -36.51 4.97
CA ILE A 582 -23.34 -36.08 5.38
C ILE A 582 -22.40 -36.38 4.23
N SER A 583 -22.07 -35.39 3.42
CA SER A 583 -21.37 -35.65 2.15
C SER A 583 -20.28 -34.65 1.79
N ASN A 584 -19.23 -35.11 1.14
CA ASN A 584 -18.16 -34.25 0.63
C ASN A 584 -17.54 -33.32 1.69
N ASN A 585 -17.48 -33.75 2.95
CA ASN A 585 -16.79 -32.98 4.00
C ASN A 585 -15.34 -33.42 4.13
N TYR A 586 -14.46 -32.49 4.49
CA TYR A 586 -13.05 -32.74 4.73
C TYR A 586 -12.71 -32.42 6.18
N VAL A 587 -12.41 -33.46 6.96
CA VAL A 587 -12.07 -33.33 8.38
C VAL A 587 -10.64 -33.79 8.59
N SER A 588 -9.81 -32.92 9.16
CA SER A 588 -8.38 -33.18 9.32
C SER A 588 -7.88 -32.87 10.72
N ASN A 589 -6.82 -33.57 11.15
CA ASN A 589 -6.04 -33.25 12.37
C ASN A 589 -6.81 -33.31 13.70
N VAL A 590 -7.98 -33.94 13.78
CA VAL A 590 -8.69 -34.13 15.06
C VAL A 590 -7.83 -34.93 16.04
N ARG A 591 -7.47 -34.39 17.21
CA ARG A 591 -6.62 -35.09 18.22
C ARG A 591 -7.31 -35.47 19.52
N THR A 592 -8.64 -35.34 19.58
CA THR A 592 -9.42 -35.65 20.79
C THR A 592 -9.08 -37.01 21.43
N THR A 593 -9.06 -37.00 22.76
CA THR A 593 -8.98 -38.20 23.61
C THR A 593 -10.26 -38.42 24.41
N SER A 594 -11.24 -37.51 24.28
CA SER A 594 -12.49 -37.54 25.03
C SER A 594 -13.48 -38.48 24.34
N GLY A 595 -14.23 -39.25 25.14
CA GLY A 595 -15.35 -40.03 24.61
C GLY A 595 -16.48 -39.11 24.11
N GLY A 596 -17.27 -39.59 23.15
CA GLY A 596 -18.35 -38.79 22.57
C GLY A 596 -17.91 -37.87 21.41
N ARG A 597 -16.71 -38.06 20.86
CA ARG A 597 -16.11 -37.21 19.82
C ARG A 597 -15.37 -38.04 18.76
N GLY A 598 -15.10 -37.40 17.63
CA GLY A 598 -14.31 -37.94 16.52
C GLY A 598 -14.38 -37.02 15.31
N ALA A 599 -13.65 -37.35 14.24
CA ALA A 599 -13.79 -36.63 12.98
C ALA A 599 -15.20 -36.84 12.38
N ILE A 600 -15.73 -38.06 12.47
CA ILE A 600 -17.15 -38.35 12.29
C ILE A 600 -17.62 -39.15 13.50
N PHE A 601 -18.57 -38.60 14.26
CA PHE A 601 -19.14 -39.21 15.44
C PHE A 601 -20.63 -39.53 15.22
N ILE A 602 -21.01 -40.78 15.45
CA ILE A 602 -22.35 -41.28 15.21
C ILE A 602 -22.98 -41.61 16.56
N HIS A 603 -23.93 -40.78 16.98
CA HIS A 603 -24.67 -40.99 18.21
C HIS A 603 -25.62 -42.18 18.08
N THR A 604 -25.61 -43.04 19.11
CA THR A 604 -26.50 -44.20 19.26
C THR A 604 -27.61 -43.95 20.26
N ASP A 605 -27.60 -42.79 20.92
CA ASP A 605 -28.77 -42.28 21.62
C ASP A 605 -29.90 -42.38 20.59
N LYS A 606 -30.79 -43.35 20.84
CA LYS A 606 -31.94 -43.67 20.02
C LYS A 606 -32.70 -42.35 19.77
N ALA A 607 -33.71 -42.35 18.93
CA ALA A 607 -35.03 -42.06 19.49
C ALA A 607 -35.22 -42.57 20.94
N ASP A 608 -34.50 -41.99 21.91
CA ASP A 608 -34.98 -41.84 23.26
C ASP A 608 -36.37 -41.27 23.04
N ASP A 609 -37.35 -41.86 23.71
CA ASP A 609 -38.80 -41.69 23.51
C ASP A 609 -39.28 -40.25 23.80
N THR A 610 -38.41 -39.26 23.59
CA THR A 610 -38.76 -37.93 23.15
C THR A 610 -39.81 -38.06 22.05
N SER A 611 -40.94 -37.41 22.28
CA SER A 611 -42.06 -37.38 21.34
C SER A 611 -41.61 -37.00 19.93
N ASN A 612 -40.58 -36.18 19.79
CA ASN A 612 -40.19 -35.56 18.53
C ASN A 612 -39.58 -36.54 17.52
N GLN A 613 -38.65 -37.41 17.91
CA GLN A 613 -38.06 -38.38 16.96
C GLN A 613 -39.09 -39.41 16.50
N THR A 614 -39.97 -39.85 17.40
CA THR A 614 -41.12 -40.70 17.05
C THR A 614 -42.07 -39.99 16.07
N ILE A 615 -42.39 -38.71 16.31
CA ILE A 615 -43.20 -37.90 15.39
C ILE A 615 -42.55 -37.80 14.01
N ILE A 616 -41.24 -37.56 13.94
CA ILE A 616 -40.51 -37.49 12.66
C ILE A 616 -40.62 -38.84 11.93
N ALA A 617 -40.38 -39.94 12.63
CA ALA A 617 -40.43 -41.28 12.06
C ALA A 617 -41.84 -41.66 11.57
N ASP A 618 -42.87 -41.34 12.36
CA ASP A 618 -44.28 -41.55 11.99
C ASP A 618 -44.68 -40.70 10.79
N ASN A 619 -44.27 -39.42 10.76
CA ASN A 619 -44.56 -38.49 9.67
C ASN A 619 -43.85 -38.86 8.37
N ALA A 620 -42.66 -39.48 8.44
CA ALA A 620 -41.92 -39.90 7.27
C ALA A 620 -42.70 -40.92 6.42
N GLY A 621 -43.54 -41.77 7.05
CA GLY A 621 -44.40 -42.76 6.38
C GLY A 621 -43.66 -43.91 5.68
N ASP A 622 -42.39 -43.72 5.32
CA ASP A 622 -41.46 -44.69 4.77
C ASP A 622 -40.16 -44.71 5.60
N PRO A 623 -39.86 -45.78 6.34
CA PRO A 623 -38.66 -45.82 7.18
C PRO A 623 -37.35 -45.78 6.37
N SER A 624 -37.38 -46.03 5.05
CA SER A 624 -36.18 -45.95 4.22
C SER A 624 -35.64 -44.53 4.06
N VAL A 625 -36.49 -43.49 4.20
CA VAL A 625 -36.03 -42.09 4.13
C VAL A 625 -35.30 -41.65 5.41
N LEU A 626 -35.42 -42.41 6.51
CA LEU A 626 -34.71 -42.16 7.76
C LEU A 626 -33.28 -42.71 7.76
N ILE A 627 -32.88 -43.40 6.68
CA ILE A 627 -31.53 -43.91 6.51
C ILE A 627 -30.62 -42.75 6.13
N SER A 628 -29.75 -42.33 7.07
CA SER A 628 -28.77 -41.27 6.75
C SER A 628 -27.73 -41.75 5.74
N GLN A 629 -27.30 -40.87 4.86
CA GLN A 629 -26.26 -41.12 3.86
C GLN A 629 -24.98 -40.44 4.32
N VAL A 630 -23.92 -41.22 4.55
CA VAL A 630 -22.57 -40.72 4.85
C VAL A 630 -21.66 -41.09 3.71
N THR A 631 -21.40 -40.15 2.80
CA THR A 631 -20.75 -40.48 1.53
C THR A 631 -19.74 -39.48 1.02
N GLY A 632 -18.65 -39.95 0.44
CA GLY A 632 -17.65 -39.09 -0.18
C GLY A 632 -16.98 -38.14 0.81
N ASN A 633 -16.84 -38.49 2.08
CA ASN A 633 -16.13 -37.66 3.05
C ASN A 633 -14.66 -38.08 3.13
N THR A 634 -13.77 -37.12 3.40
CA THR A 634 -12.35 -37.39 3.69
C THR A 634 -12.08 -37.12 5.17
N VAL A 635 -11.54 -38.12 5.85
CA VAL A 635 -10.95 -38.00 7.19
C VAL A 635 -9.43 -38.17 7.05
N TYR A 636 -8.69 -37.12 7.34
CA TYR A 636 -7.23 -37.11 7.20
C TYR A 636 -6.56 -36.89 8.56
N ASN A 637 -5.59 -37.75 8.93
CA ASN A 637 -4.75 -37.53 10.10
C ASN A 637 -5.49 -37.30 11.45
N ALA A 638 -6.61 -37.99 11.67
CA ALA A 638 -7.46 -37.85 12.87
C ALA A 638 -7.21 -38.97 13.89
N ARG A 639 -6.80 -38.66 15.13
CA ARG A 639 -6.61 -39.66 16.19
C ARG A 639 -7.84 -40.57 16.36
N GLU A 640 -9.01 -39.96 16.39
CA GLU A 640 -10.32 -40.60 16.46
C GLU A 640 -11.06 -40.33 15.13
N GLY A 641 -11.03 -41.31 14.22
CA GLY A 641 -11.48 -41.12 12.84
C GLY A 641 -13.00 -41.18 12.68
N VAL A 642 -13.56 -42.39 12.70
CA VAL A 642 -15.02 -42.60 12.70
C VAL A 642 -15.37 -43.41 13.94
N ASN A 643 -16.23 -42.83 14.76
CA ASN A 643 -16.60 -43.34 16.07
C ASN A 643 -18.12 -43.46 16.21
N PHE A 644 -18.55 -44.47 16.95
CA PHE A 644 -19.94 -44.69 17.35
C PHE A 644 -20.05 -44.52 18.86
N ASP A 645 -21.18 -44.02 19.34
CA ASP A 645 -21.45 -43.92 20.77
C ASP A 645 -21.55 -45.32 21.42
N GLU A 646 -21.09 -45.43 22.67
CA GLU A 646 -20.97 -46.68 23.44
C GLU A 646 -22.10 -46.84 24.48
N LYS A 647 -23.08 -45.93 24.50
CA LYS A 647 -24.19 -46.00 25.46
C LYS A 647 -25.15 -47.14 25.14
N SER A 648 -25.63 -47.82 26.20
CA SER A 648 -26.70 -48.81 26.11
C SER A 648 -28.04 -48.13 25.82
N CYS A 649 -28.75 -48.48 24.74
CA CYS A 649 -30.07 -47.92 24.48
C CYS A 649 -31.22 -48.84 24.94
N SER A 650 -32.38 -48.25 25.22
CA SER A 650 -33.60 -48.90 25.67
C SER A 650 -34.56 -49.13 24.48
N GLY A 651 -34.44 -50.26 23.77
CA GLY A 651 -35.41 -50.62 22.71
C GLY A 651 -34.89 -51.60 21.65
N ASN A 652 -35.79 -51.99 20.73
CA ASN A 652 -35.52 -52.93 19.62
C ASN A 652 -35.26 -52.24 18.25
N GLU A 653 -35.41 -50.92 18.14
CA GLU A 653 -35.21 -50.17 16.89
C GLU A 653 -33.87 -49.41 16.92
N ARG A 654 -33.14 -49.49 15.82
CA ARG A 654 -31.74 -49.07 15.68
C ARG A 654 -31.64 -47.97 14.61
N PRO A 655 -30.88 -46.88 14.84
CA PRO A 655 -30.63 -45.90 13.79
C PRO A 655 -29.95 -46.59 12.60
N SER A 656 -30.36 -46.29 11.37
CA SER A 656 -29.80 -46.94 10.16
C SER A 656 -29.05 -45.95 9.29
N LEU A 657 -27.93 -46.35 8.69
CA LEU A 657 -27.20 -45.48 7.75
C LEU A 657 -26.55 -46.26 6.60
N ASN A 658 -26.27 -45.56 5.51
CA ASN A 658 -25.36 -46.00 4.45
C ASN A 658 -24.04 -45.23 4.60
N PHE A 659 -22.93 -45.96 4.50
CA PHE A 659 -21.57 -45.43 4.60
C PHE A 659 -20.80 -45.82 3.34
N THR A 660 -20.63 -44.90 2.39
CA THR A 660 -20.08 -45.24 1.05
C THR A 660 -19.08 -44.24 0.52
N ASP A 661 -18.07 -44.70 -0.22
CA ASP A 661 -17.13 -43.83 -0.94
C ASP A 661 -16.33 -42.88 -0.04
N ASN A 662 -16.16 -43.19 1.25
CA ASN A 662 -15.39 -42.35 2.17
C ASN A 662 -13.90 -42.73 2.18
N LEU A 663 -13.03 -41.73 2.27
CA LEU A 663 -11.58 -41.91 2.43
C LEU A 663 -11.17 -41.60 3.87
N ILE A 664 -10.59 -42.57 4.55
CA ILE A 664 -10.08 -42.44 5.92
C ILE A 664 -8.57 -42.70 5.85
N ALA A 665 -7.78 -41.64 5.73
CA ALA A 665 -6.33 -41.66 5.56
C ALA A 665 -5.62 -41.20 6.85
N ASN A 666 -5.40 -42.12 7.79
CA ASN A 666 -5.05 -41.79 9.17
C ASN A 666 -3.78 -42.49 9.65
N ILE A 667 -2.63 -41.84 9.45
CA ILE A 667 -1.33 -42.52 9.40
C ILE A 667 -0.24 -41.96 10.34
N THR A 668 -0.52 -40.93 11.16
CA THR A 668 0.46 -40.55 12.19
C THR A 668 0.27 -41.33 13.49
N GLY A 669 1.10 -42.36 13.67
CA GLY A 669 1.40 -42.88 15.00
C GLY A 669 1.95 -41.74 15.86
N ASN A 670 1.34 -41.52 17.02
CA ASN A 670 1.86 -40.64 18.05
C ASN A 670 3.35 -40.96 18.28
N SER A 671 4.26 -40.07 17.88
CA SER A 671 5.69 -40.27 18.08
C SER A 671 6.13 -40.11 19.53
N ASN A 672 5.22 -39.80 20.46
CA ASN A 672 5.53 -39.64 21.88
C ASN A 672 4.54 -40.39 22.79
N ALA A 673 5.05 -41.48 23.38
CA ALA A 673 4.59 -42.15 24.62
C ALA A 673 3.68 -43.39 24.50
N GLU A 674 4.32 -44.52 24.83
CA GLU A 674 3.91 -45.47 25.88
C GLU A 674 2.58 -46.22 25.69
N SER A 675 2.72 -47.44 25.17
CA SER A 675 2.12 -48.67 25.68
C SER A 675 1.12 -48.57 26.85
N SER A 676 -0.12 -48.15 26.57
CA SER A 676 -1.35 -48.78 27.07
C SER A 676 -2.58 -48.02 26.58
N LYS A 677 -3.33 -48.64 25.65
CA LYS A 677 -4.66 -48.25 25.14
C LYS A 677 -4.75 -46.89 24.43
N GLY A 678 -4.50 -46.92 23.12
CA GLY A 678 -4.78 -45.84 22.18
C GLY A 678 -4.54 -46.34 20.76
N THR A 679 -5.31 -47.35 20.36
CA THR A 679 -5.44 -47.74 18.94
C THR A 679 -6.00 -46.53 18.19
N LEU A 680 -5.36 -46.11 17.09
CA LEU A 680 -5.97 -45.23 16.09
C LEU A 680 -7.15 -45.99 15.50
N SER A 681 -8.31 -45.92 16.15
CA SER A 681 -9.45 -46.76 15.85
C SER A 681 -10.43 -46.02 14.96
N VAL A 682 -10.66 -46.58 13.77
CA VAL A 682 -12.04 -46.59 13.29
C VAL A 682 -12.75 -47.61 14.18
N LYS A 683 -13.52 -47.11 15.15
CA LYS A 683 -14.14 -47.95 16.18
C LYS A 683 -15.54 -48.32 15.72
N PHE A 684 -15.66 -49.46 15.05
CA PHE A 684 -16.94 -50.06 14.63
C PHE A 684 -17.53 -50.99 15.71
N ASP A 685 -17.13 -50.83 16.98
CA ASP A 685 -17.42 -51.83 17.98
C ASP A 685 -18.86 -51.78 18.53
N ASN A 686 -19.36 -52.97 18.85
CA ASN A 686 -20.74 -53.24 19.25
C ASN A 686 -20.87 -53.35 20.77
N SER A 687 -20.21 -52.49 21.53
CA SER A 687 -20.48 -52.39 22.97
C SER A 687 -21.59 -51.37 23.21
N GLY A 688 -22.83 -51.71 22.85
CA GLY A 688 -23.99 -50.82 23.02
C GLY A 688 -25.17 -51.17 22.11
N CYS A 689 -26.12 -50.25 21.97
CA CYS A 689 -27.14 -50.35 20.93
C CYS A 689 -26.54 -50.00 19.57
N THR A 690 -26.28 -51.01 18.75
CA THR A 690 -25.82 -50.87 17.37
C THR A 690 -26.68 -49.94 16.52
N VAL A 691 -26.03 -49.05 15.78
CA VAL A 691 -26.52 -48.50 14.51
C VAL A 691 -26.51 -49.61 13.45
N ASP A 692 -27.61 -49.78 12.71
CA ASP A 692 -27.67 -50.70 11.58
C ASP A 692 -27.05 -50.03 10.35
N VAL A 693 -25.77 -50.28 10.12
CA VAL A 693 -25.13 -49.88 8.86
C VAL A 693 -25.62 -50.80 7.75
N LEU A 694 -26.59 -50.34 6.96
CA LEU A 694 -27.26 -51.13 5.94
C LEU A 694 -26.37 -51.37 4.72
N THR A 695 -25.58 -50.36 4.37
CA THR A 695 -24.59 -50.43 3.30
C THR A 695 -23.27 -49.88 3.81
N PHE A 696 -22.23 -50.71 3.75
CA PHE A 696 -20.85 -50.28 3.93
C PHE A 696 -20.10 -50.68 2.66
N ALA A 697 -19.79 -49.74 1.77
CA ALA A 697 -19.24 -50.07 0.45
C ALA A 697 -18.26 -49.03 -0.07
N ASN A 698 -17.21 -49.49 -0.75
CA ASN A 698 -16.22 -48.64 -1.42
C ASN A 698 -15.55 -47.60 -0.50
N ASN A 699 -15.41 -47.92 0.79
CA ASN A 699 -14.72 -47.07 1.75
C ASN A 699 -13.24 -47.45 1.78
N HIS A 700 -12.37 -46.47 1.72
CA HIS A 700 -10.94 -46.67 1.69
C HIS A 700 -10.34 -46.28 3.05
N VAL A 701 -9.86 -47.27 3.80
CA VAL A 701 -9.45 -47.10 5.20
C VAL A 701 -7.98 -47.48 5.37
N TYR A 702 -7.17 -46.47 5.70
CA TYR A 702 -5.75 -46.59 5.99
C TYR A 702 -5.53 -46.22 7.46
N ALA A 703 -5.53 -47.22 8.33
CA ALA A 703 -5.36 -47.08 9.77
C ALA A 703 -4.52 -48.23 10.33
N LYS A 704 -3.79 -47.97 11.41
CA LYS A 704 -2.90 -48.95 12.06
C LYS A 704 -3.64 -50.16 12.64
N ASP A 705 -4.84 -49.93 13.19
CA ASP A 705 -5.69 -50.98 13.76
C ASP A 705 -7.16 -50.67 13.41
N VAL A 706 -7.84 -51.60 12.72
CA VAL A 706 -9.30 -51.56 12.56
C VAL A 706 -9.89 -52.59 13.51
N THR A 707 -10.69 -52.16 14.48
CA THR A 707 -11.40 -53.04 15.41
C THR A 707 -12.87 -53.06 15.04
N ASP A 708 -13.34 -54.19 14.47
CA ASP A 708 -14.69 -54.32 13.92
C ASP A 708 -15.77 -54.72 14.95
N GLY A 709 -15.37 -55.11 16.17
CA GLY A 709 -16.27 -55.63 17.20
C GLY A 709 -17.21 -56.76 16.74
N GLY A 710 -17.00 -57.35 15.55
CA GLY A 710 -17.82 -58.36 14.90
C GLY A 710 -19.17 -57.95 14.31
N SER A 711 -19.52 -56.66 14.17
CA SER A 711 -20.89 -56.23 13.74
C SER A 711 -20.99 -55.52 12.39
N ILE A 712 -19.90 -54.97 11.87
CA ILE A 712 -19.85 -54.34 10.54
C ILE A 712 -18.99 -55.22 9.64
N ASP A 713 -19.52 -55.58 8.46
CA ASP A 713 -18.76 -56.33 7.46
C ASP A 713 -17.73 -55.39 6.80
N ILE A 714 -16.55 -55.29 7.43
CA ILE A 714 -15.44 -54.51 6.92
C ILE A 714 -14.75 -55.19 5.71
N SER A 715 -15.24 -56.33 5.20
CA SER A 715 -14.64 -56.97 4.02
C SER A 715 -14.78 -56.16 2.72
N THR A 716 -15.66 -55.16 2.73
CA THR A 716 -15.85 -54.18 1.64
C THR A 716 -14.99 -52.92 1.83
N THR A 717 -14.19 -52.83 2.90
CA THR A 717 -13.11 -51.83 3.01
C THR A 717 -11.96 -52.21 2.08
N SER A 718 -11.44 -51.23 1.34
CA SER A 718 -10.21 -51.37 0.55
C SER A 718 -9.15 -50.42 1.09
N GLY A 719 -8.15 -50.93 1.79
CA GLY A 719 -7.03 -50.13 2.30
C GLY A 719 -5.97 -51.00 2.97
N ALA A 720 -4.71 -50.58 2.91
CA ALA A 720 -3.58 -51.30 3.50
C ALA A 720 -3.22 -50.70 4.86
N LEU A 721 -2.49 -51.47 5.69
CA LEU A 721 -1.89 -51.01 6.95
C LEU A 721 -0.73 -49.98 6.74
N ASP A 722 -0.39 -49.64 5.49
CA ASP A 722 0.90 -49.03 5.10
C ASP A 722 0.83 -47.61 4.48
N ASP A 723 -0.36 -47.05 4.16
CA ASP A 723 -0.67 -45.63 3.78
C ASP A 723 -1.58 -45.50 2.53
N ALA A 724 -2.35 -44.38 2.47
CA ALA A 724 -3.16 -43.98 1.31
C ALA A 724 -2.29 -43.38 0.18
N ASP A 725 -2.66 -43.59 -1.08
CA ASP A 725 -2.04 -42.86 -2.20
C ASP A 725 -2.76 -41.52 -2.36
N LEU A 726 -2.08 -40.42 -2.03
CA LEU A 726 -2.67 -39.07 -1.98
C LEU A 726 -1.97 -38.15 -2.98
N THR A 727 -2.72 -37.20 -3.52
CA THR A 727 -2.16 -36.11 -4.32
C THR A 727 -1.22 -35.24 -3.49
N ALA A 728 -0.39 -34.43 -4.16
CA ALA A 728 0.14 -33.24 -3.50
C ALA A 728 -1.02 -32.35 -3.02
N ALA A 729 -0.79 -31.59 -1.95
CA ALA A 729 -1.77 -30.63 -1.46
C ALA A 729 -2.10 -29.59 -2.54
N ASN A 730 -3.38 -29.24 -2.67
CA ASN A 730 -3.85 -28.16 -3.54
C ASN A 730 -3.47 -26.79 -2.96
N ALA A 731 -3.92 -25.70 -3.61
CA ALA A 731 -3.63 -24.33 -3.15
C ALA A 731 -4.13 -24.06 -1.72
N ASP A 732 -5.21 -24.73 -1.31
CA ASP A 732 -5.82 -24.64 0.01
C ASP A 732 -5.23 -25.61 1.03
N GLY A 733 -4.17 -26.36 0.66
CA GLY A 733 -3.54 -27.33 1.54
C GLY A 733 -4.29 -28.67 1.67
N LEU A 734 -5.36 -28.87 0.91
CA LEU A 734 -6.18 -30.10 0.92
C LEU A 734 -5.59 -31.16 -0.01
N VAL A 735 -5.68 -32.43 0.38
CA VAL A 735 -5.21 -33.58 -0.43
C VAL A 735 -6.38 -34.45 -0.87
N SER A 736 -6.29 -35.04 -2.06
CA SER A 736 -7.28 -36.02 -2.55
C SER A 736 -6.65 -37.40 -2.68
N GLY A 737 -7.48 -38.44 -2.75
CA GLY A 737 -7.01 -39.76 -3.17
C GLY A 737 -6.47 -39.76 -4.61
N GLN A 738 -5.41 -40.53 -4.84
CA GLN A 738 -4.78 -40.77 -6.13
C GLN A 738 -4.71 -42.28 -6.41
N GLY A 739 -4.51 -42.65 -7.68
CA GLY A 739 -4.32 -44.05 -8.04
C GLY A 739 -5.59 -44.87 -7.78
N VAL A 740 -5.50 -45.81 -6.83
CA VAL A 740 -6.66 -46.63 -6.42
C VAL A 740 -7.66 -45.85 -5.55
N ASP A 741 -7.22 -44.75 -4.93
CA ASP A 741 -8.05 -43.87 -4.09
C ASP A 741 -8.69 -42.73 -4.90
N ALA A 742 -8.39 -42.64 -6.21
CA ALA A 742 -8.89 -41.56 -7.05
C ALA A 742 -10.43 -41.58 -7.14
N GLY A 743 -11.05 -40.46 -6.77
CA GLY A 743 -12.51 -40.30 -6.75
C GLY A 743 -13.19 -40.86 -5.49
N ILE A 744 -12.40 -41.32 -4.50
CA ILE A 744 -12.88 -41.72 -3.17
C ILE A 744 -12.62 -40.59 -2.18
N GLY A 745 -13.56 -40.38 -1.26
CA GLY A 745 -13.55 -39.27 -0.31
C GLY A 745 -14.06 -37.97 -0.92
N ALA A 746 -13.71 -36.87 -0.27
CA ALA A 746 -14.14 -35.53 -0.66
C ALA A 746 -13.46 -35.08 -1.96
N ASP A 747 -14.28 -34.59 -2.88
CA ASP A 747 -13.90 -33.84 -4.06
C ASP A 747 -13.41 -32.46 -3.65
N THR A 748 -12.09 -32.34 -3.47
CA THR A 748 -11.45 -31.09 -3.02
C THR A 748 -11.56 -29.95 -4.02
N SER A 749 -12.04 -30.19 -5.25
CA SER A 749 -12.32 -29.11 -6.21
C SER A 749 -13.61 -28.34 -5.90
N LYS A 750 -14.47 -28.91 -5.04
CA LYS A 750 -15.71 -28.29 -4.54
C LYS A 750 -15.59 -27.75 -3.12
N LEU A 751 -14.42 -27.92 -2.52
CA LEU A 751 -14.12 -27.41 -1.18
C LEU A 751 -13.47 -26.06 -1.28
N MET A 752 -13.80 -25.19 -0.33
CA MET A 752 -13.21 -23.86 -0.21
C MET A 752 -12.69 -23.70 1.20
N LEU A 753 -11.39 -23.40 1.33
CA LEU A 753 -10.83 -22.90 2.57
C LEU A 753 -11.02 -21.38 2.59
N ILE A 754 -12.13 -20.93 3.15
CA ILE A 754 -12.53 -19.52 3.17
C ILE A 754 -11.51 -18.72 3.97
N GLU A 755 -10.86 -17.73 3.36
CA GLU A 755 -9.95 -16.80 4.02
C GLU A 755 -10.69 -15.78 4.88
N GLU A 756 -10.03 -15.25 5.91
CA GLU A 756 -10.61 -14.20 6.77
C GLU A 756 -11.06 -12.96 5.97
N SER A 757 -10.33 -12.61 4.90
CA SER A 757 -10.63 -11.48 4.01
C SER A 757 -11.92 -11.64 3.19
N GLN A 758 -12.42 -12.87 3.06
CA GLN A 758 -13.59 -13.21 2.23
C GLN A 758 -14.91 -13.13 3.00
N VAL A 759 -14.87 -13.01 4.32
CA VAL A 759 -16.04 -13.01 5.21
C VAL A 759 -15.96 -11.89 6.23
N GLY A 760 -17.06 -11.69 6.97
CA GLY A 760 -17.16 -10.59 7.92
C GLY A 760 -17.40 -9.23 7.24
N PRO A 761 -17.33 -8.12 8.01
CA PRO A 761 -17.77 -6.82 7.56
C PRO A 761 -17.05 -6.31 6.31
N ASN A 762 -17.82 -5.75 5.38
CA ASN A 762 -17.33 -5.18 4.11
C ASN A 762 -16.70 -6.19 3.14
N SER A 763 -16.73 -7.48 3.45
CA SER A 763 -16.34 -8.52 2.50
C SER A 763 -17.28 -8.51 1.29
N THR A 764 -16.73 -8.71 0.09
CA THR A 764 -17.51 -8.75 -1.17
C THR A 764 -17.44 -10.10 -1.86
N TRP A 765 -16.64 -11.02 -1.32
CA TRP A 765 -16.52 -12.36 -1.87
C TRP A 765 -17.84 -13.12 -1.79
N THR A 766 -18.13 -13.87 -2.83
CA THR A 766 -19.26 -14.80 -2.94
C THR A 766 -18.72 -16.12 -3.45
N ALA A 767 -19.26 -17.23 -2.95
CA ALA A 767 -19.00 -18.53 -3.56
C ALA A 767 -19.59 -18.53 -4.99
N ASP A 768 -18.77 -18.85 -5.98
CA ASP A 768 -19.25 -19.15 -7.33
C ASP A 768 -19.73 -20.62 -7.36
N ASP A 769 -20.99 -20.84 -7.73
CA ASP A 769 -21.63 -22.19 -7.81
C ASP A 769 -20.93 -23.16 -8.79
#